data_AF-A0A519L1V4-F1
#
_entry.id   AF-A0A519L1V4-F1
#
_cell.length_a   1.000
_cell.length_b   1.000
_cell.length_c   1.000
_cell.angle_alpha   90.00
_cell.angle_beta   90.00
_cell.angle_gamma   90.00
#
_symmetry.space_group_name_H-M   'P 1'
#
loop_
_entity.id
_entity.type
_entity.pdbx_description
1 polymer ?
#
loop_
_entity_poly.entity_id
_entity_poly.type
_entity_poly.pdbx_seq_one_letter_code
_entity_poly.pdbx_strand_id
1 'polypeptide(L)'
;MRCVFTLFAADVGLLPKDKLIVLLEDCIAAPQTFAPMMTDLWRRFREPDHEQRFFSGFGEHVPHIGGDLFRQPEAFPLEAEEIALLLTAAHRRWDSVEPSIFSELFEQALASAERRKLGAHFTPRAYVARLVELAVMQPLRQAWLDVQLQIEAARHGKDMRKAVRLARDFHHRLCETRVLDPACGTGNFLFVAQELMKGLEGEVLDLLTDLGCSDELDIVTIRPSQFLGIELNPRAAKLADLVLRLGFLQLHYRNHTAHPAEPILLSGSTIVLADALMDWDGAPAAQHAYQASGVVQIWPNARQTPWPDAEFIIGNPPFIGGKDLRSRMDPGYAETLWRIYPQMNESADLVMYWWDRAAQALTRPGTSLQRFGFVTTNSISQVFQRRTIERWMSGVRPLSLVYAVADHPWSPAEPNAAAVRIAMTVAEAGMKDGVLLGCIDGEGSGGALLPLAEPSRIHSDLSVGVDVTTAVALKANAGLCSPGVKLHGAGFIVGAEDLAAMGLGRRDGLERHLRPYRNGRDLTGRSRDSWVLDFYGMTAAAVRERFPEAYQHLVEQVKELRDPQGRPIGRDANARAVYREVWWVFGEPRAQFRPALKGLERYIVTVETAKHRLFQFLDAEVIADNMLVCVADDDAATLAVLSSKVHSAWCTASGGSLEDRPRYTKSRCFDPFPFPQPTHDQRAALRAAGEALDAHRRSVLADNPDITLTALYNVLERIHASAPLGPVDEAIKQRGLVLILRDLHRDIDELTLQAYGWPGAISDAEIVQNLVLSNRRRQAEEAQGDIAWLRPDYQRDRATEPEPVAQLLPLAPPPDTTPRLRIFPKPPYEHPLAVQAALGEATSPQRISDLARRFKGGRRNERRIDQALVILHRYGHVHRLEDGRWLPR
;
A
#
# COMPACT_ATOMS: atom_id res chain seq x y z
N MET A 1 22.95 -24.10 -8.04
CA MET A 1 21.66 -24.80 -8.31
C MET A 1 21.82 -26.31 -8.39
N ARG A 2 22.57 -26.88 -9.35
CA ARG A 2 22.76 -28.34 -9.42
C ARG A 2 23.41 -28.93 -8.18
N CYS A 3 24.47 -28.30 -7.66
CA CYS A 3 25.07 -28.72 -6.39
C CYS A 3 24.06 -28.70 -5.23
N VAL A 4 23.25 -27.64 -5.12
CA VAL A 4 22.19 -27.54 -4.09
C VAL A 4 21.22 -28.73 -4.18
N PHE A 5 20.77 -29.08 -5.39
CA PHE A 5 19.92 -30.26 -5.58
C PHE A 5 20.67 -31.56 -5.22
N THR A 6 21.94 -31.70 -5.60
CA THR A 6 22.73 -32.90 -5.27
C THR A 6 22.90 -33.06 -3.76
N LEU A 7 23.12 -31.97 -3.01
CA LEU A 7 23.19 -31.99 -1.54
C LEU A 7 21.83 -32.37 -0.93
N PHE A 8 20.74 -31.79 -1.43
CA PHE A 8 19.38 -32.17 -1.04
C PHE A 8 19.11 -33.65 -1.31
N ALA A 9 19.44 -34.14 -2.50
CA ALA A 9 19.23 -35.52 -2.92
C ALA A 9 19.99 -36.52 -2.03
N ALA A 10 21.20 -36.18 -1.60
CA ALA A 10 21.94 -36.98 -0.63
C ALA A 10 21.23 -37.06 0.73
N ASP A 11 20.65 -35.96 1.21
CA ASP A 11 20.01 -35.89 2.52
C ASP A 11 18.64 -36.57 2.59
N VAL A 12 17.89 -36.59 1.49
CA VAL A 12 16.63 -37.34 1.40
C VAL A 12 16.82 -38.81 0.99
N GLY A 13 18.07 -39.27 0.90
CA GLY A 13 18.40 -40.66 0.59
C GLY A 13 18.29 -41.06 -0.88
N LEU A 14 18.15 -40.10 -1.81
CA LEU A 14 18.23 -40.37 -3.26
C LEU A 14 19.67 -40.69 -3.70
N LEU A 15 20.67 -40.21 -2.95
CA LEU A 15 22.08 -40.47 -3.20
C LEU A 15 22.77 -40.90 -1.89
N PRO A 16 23.83 -41.73 -1.96
CA PRO A 16 24.59 -42.10 -0.79
C PRO A 16 25.42 -40.91 -0.27
N LYS A 17 24.96 -40.29 0.82
CA LYS A 17 25.60 -39.08 1.42
C LYS A 17 27.07 -39.28 1.75
N ASP A 18 27.42 -40.39 2.40
CA ASP A 18 28.80 -40.67 2.81
C ASP A 18 29.74 -40.76 1.60
N LYS A 19 29.25 -41.32 0.48
CA LYS A 19 30.03 -41.41 -0.75
C LYS A 19 30.16 -40.06 -1.46
N LEU A 20 29.15 -39.20 -1.37
CA LEU A 20 29.26 -37.83 -1.86
C LEU A 20 30.29 -37.01 -1.07
N ILE A 21 30.35 -37.20 0.25
CA ILE A 21 31.36 -36.56 1.11
C ILE A 21 32.76 -37.00 0.71
N VAL A 22 33.01 -38.32 0.61
CA VAL A 22 34.31 -38.87 0.17
C VAL A 22 34.69 -38.37 -1.22
N LEU A 23 33.75 -38.34 -2.17
CA LEU A 23 33.99 -37.80 -3.51
C LEU A 23 34.48 -36.34 -3.48
N LEU A 24 33.87 -35.50 -2.62
CA LEU A 24 34.27 -34.11 -2.48
C LEU A 24 35.65 -33.97 -1.79
N GLU A 25 35.97 -34.81 -0.80
CA GLU A 25 37.30 -34.87 -0.17
C GLU A 25 38.40 -35.23 -1.18
N ASP A 26 38.15 -36.24 -2.02
CA ASP A 26 39.05 -36.62 -3.11
C ASP A 26 39.23 -35.48 -4.12
N CYS A 27 38.14 -34.76 -4.43
CA CYS A 27 38.19 -33.57 -5.28
C CYS A 27 38.99 -32.43 -4.64
N ILE A 28 39.03 -32.27 -3.31
CA ILE A 28 39.90 -31.27 -2.66
C ILE A 28 41.37 -31.64 -2.85
N ALA A 29 41.71 -32.94 -2.74
CA ALA A 29 43.07 -33.42 -2.97
C ALA A 29 43.51 -33.30 -4.45
N ALA A 30 42.56 -33.36 -5.39
CA ALA A 30 42.79 -33.21 -6.82
C ALA A 30 41.67 -32.37 -7.50
N PRO A 31 41.68 -31.03 -7.36
CA PRO A 31 40.60 -30.14 -7.81
C PRO A 31 40.19 -30.27 -9.27
N GLN A 32 41.14 -30.60 -10.15
CA GLN A 32 40.90 -30.85 -11.57
C GLN A 32 39.91 -32.00 -11.85
N THR A 33 39.69 -32.89 -10.88
CA THR A 33 38.76 -34.02 -11.03
C THR A 33 37.30 -33.64 -10.76
N PHE A 34 37.04 -32.53 -10.07
CA PHE A 34 35.69 -32.10 -9.69
C PHE A 34 34.75 -31.92 -10.89
N ALA A 35 35.15 -31.09 -11.87
CA ALA A 35 34.30 -30.79 -13.01
C ALA A 35 33.97 -32.05 -13.86
N PRO A 36 34.94 -32.91 -14.22
CA PRO A 36 34.65 -34.18 -14.87
C PRO A 36 33.71 -35.10 -14.08
N MET A 37 33.95 -35.29 -12.77
CA MET A 37 33.16 -36.19 -11.93
C MET A 37 31.72 -35.71 -11.76
N MET A 38 31.52 -34.43 -11.44
CA MET A 38 30.18 -33.86 -11.30
C MET A 38 29.42 -33.82 -12.63
N THR A 39 30.13 -33.58 -13.74
CA THR A 39 29.53 -33.64 -15.08
C THR A 39 29.05 -35.05 -15.43
N ASP A 40 29.83 -36.10 -15.10
CA ASP A 40 29.39 -37.48 -15.32
C ASP A 40 28.19 -37.83 -14.42
N LEU A 41 28.23 -37.49 -13.13
CA LEU A 41 27.11 -37.70 -12.20
C LEU A 41 25.80 -37.09 -12.72
N TRP A 42 25.84 -35.81 -13.13
CA TRP A 42 24.68 -35.11 -13.64
C TRP A 42 24.23 -35.60 -15.02
N ARG A 43 25.13 -36.20 -15.82
CA ARG A 43 24.74 -36.90 -17.04
C ARG A 43 23.95 -38.17 -16.71
N ARG A 44 24.37 -38.96 -15.72
CA ARG A 44 23.66 -40.18 -15.29
C ARG A 44 22.28 -39.89 -14.71
N PHE A 45 22.10 -38.76 -14.03
CA PHE A 45 20.79 -38.31 -13.54
C PHE A 45 19.73 -38.17 -14.63
N ARG A 46 20.12 -38.01 -15.90
CA ARG A 46 19.20 -37.85 -17.03
C ARG A 46 18.94 -39.10 -17.84
N GLU A 47 19.69 -40.15 -17.57
CA GLU A 47 19.69 -41.33 -18.42
C GLU A 47 18.49 -42.23 -18.07
N PRO A 48 17.50 -42.39 -18.97
CA PRO A 48 16.35 -43.24 -18.69
C PRO A 48 16.71 -44.72 -18.55
N ASP A 49 17.76 -45.18 -19.22
CA ASP A 49 18.22 -46.57 -19.15
C ASP A 49 18.98 -46.83 -17.83
N HIS A 50 18.43 -47.72 -17.00
CA HIS A 50 19.01 -48.07 -15.71
C HIS A 50 20.46 -48.55 -15.83
N GLU A 51 20.78 -49.38 -16.83
CA GLU A 51 22.12 -49.97 -16.99
C GLU A 51 23.19 -48.92 -17.31
N GLN A 52 22.78 -47.78 -17.87
CA GLN A 52 23.67 -46.69 -18.19
C GLN A 52 23.83 -45.69 -17.03
N ARG A 53 23.15 -45.89 -15.88
CA ARG A 53 23.23 -45.03 -14.70
C ARG A 53 24.30 -45.40 -13.68
N PHE A 54 25.17 -46.37 -13.95
CA PHE A 54 26.25 -46.73 -13.03
C PHE A 54 27.28 -45.59 -12.87
N PHE A 55 27.35 -44.98 -11.69
CA PHE A 55 28.31 -43.90 -11.41
C PHE A 55 29.51 -44.44 -10.62
N SER A 56 30.69 -44.39 -11.23
CA SER A 56 31.93 -44.95 -10.67
C SER A 56 32.33 -44.35 -9.33
N GLY A 57 32.07 -43.06 -9.11
CA GLY A 57 32.36 -42.39 -7.84
C GLY A 57 31.55 -42.91 -6.65
N PHE A 58 30.38 -43.52 -6.90
CA PHE A 58 29.59 -44.18 -5.85
C PHE A 58 29.67 -45.71 -5.92
N GLY A 59 30.08 -46.29 -7.05
CA GLY A 59 30.06 -47.74 -7.27
C GLY A 59 28.65 -48.33 -7.32
N GLU A 60 27.64 -47.52 -7.65
CA GLU A 60 26.21 -47.89 -7.67
C GLU A 60 25.47 -47.21 -8.83
N HIS A 61 24.27 -47.71 -9.16
CA HIS A 61 23.36 -47.07 -10.10
C HIS A 61 22.61 -45.93 -9.41
N VAL A 62 22.66 -44.74 -9.98
CA VAL A 62 21.91 -43.58 -9.45
C VAL A 62 20.47 -43.58 -9.96
N PRO A 63 19.52 -42.96 -9.23
CA PRO A 63 18.13 -42.85 -9.70
C PRO A 63 18.02 -41.95 -10.93
N HIS A 64 16.97 -42.18 -11.73
CA HIS A 64 16.61 -41.30 -12.83
C HIS A 64 15.96 -40.02 -12.27
N ILE A 65 16.78 -38.98 -12.09
CA ILE A 65 16.28 -37.69 -11.61
C ILE A 65 15.52 -36.95 -12.73
N GLY A 66 16.03 -36.91 -13.95
CA GLY A 66 15.40 -36.22 -15.08
C GLY A 66 15.31 -34.69 -14.92
N GLY A 67 14.27 -34.10 -15.50
CA GLY A 67 13.97 -32.66 -15.40
C GLY A 67 14.91 -31.73 -16.18
N ASP A 68 14.55 -30.43 -16.20
CA ASP A 68 15.27 -29.41 -16.98
C ASP A 68 16.58 -28.94 -16.32
N LEU A 69 16.72 -29.15 -15.01
CA LEU A 69 17.87 -28.70 -14.21
C LEU A 69 19.20 -29.29 -14.70
N PHE A 70 19.19 -30.53 -15.16
CA PHE A 70 20.39 -31.26 -15.60
C PHE A 70 20.58 -31.26 -17.13
N ARG A 71 19.69 -30.60 -17.90
CA ARG A 71 19.69 -30.64 -19.38
C ARG A 71 21.06 -30.30 -20.00
N GLN A 72 21.83 -29.43 -19.35
CA GLN A 72 23.22 -29.14 -19.68
C GLN A 72 24.11 -29.57 -18.51
N PRO A 73 24.61 -30.81 -18.42
CA PRO A 73 25.22 -31.33 -17.19
C PRO A 73 26.63 -30.81 -16.90
N GLU A 74 27.11 -29.78 -17.60
CA GLU A 74 28.47 -29.26 -17.44
C GLU A 74 28.66 -28.62 -16.05
N ALA A 75 29.70 -29.08 -15.34
CA ALA A 75 30.20 -28.47 -14.13
C ALA A 75 31.36 -27.52 -14.42
N PHE A 76 31.41 -26.40 -13.71
CA PHE A 76 32.55 -25.49 -13.78
C PHE A 76 33.71 -26.04 -12.95
N PRO A 77 34.97 -25.82 -13.38
CA PRO A 77 36.13 -26.09 -12.53
C PRO A 77 36.03 -25.22 -11.28
N LEU A 78 36.33 -25.81 -10.13
CA LEU A 78 36.38 -25.14 -8.83
C LEU A 78 37.77 -25.35 -8.23
N GLU A 79 38.25 -24.35 -7.49
CA GLU A 79 39.49 -24.44 -6.73
C GLU A 79 39.29 -25.25 -5.45
N ALA A 80 40.39 -25.74 -4.86
CA ALA A 80 40.34 -26.56 -3.64
C ALA A 80 39.56 -25.87 -2.49
N GLU A 81 39.73 -24.56 -2.34
CA GLU A 81 39.06 -23.75 -1.31
C GLU A 81 37.53 -23.68 -1.54
N GLU A 82 37.10 -23.56 -2.80
CA GLU A 82 35.68 -23.52 -3.17
C GLU A 82 35.01 -24.89 -2.99
N ILE A 83 35.73 -25.97 -3.30
CA ILE A 83 35.27 -27.35 -3.05
C ILE A 83 35.18 -27.60 -1.55
N ALA A 84 36.12 -27.10 -0.74
CA ALA A 84 36.05 -27.20 0.72
C ALA A 84 34.83 -26.49 1.32
N LEU A 85 34.41 -25.34 0.75
CA LEU A 85 33.15 -24.70 1.10
C LEU A 85 31.93 -25.56 0.74
N LEU A 86 31.96 -26.22 -0.43
CA LEU A 86 30.91 -27.14 -0.84
C LEU A 86 30.84 -28.39 0.06
N LEU A 87 31.98 -28.92 0.49
CA LEU A 87 32.07 -30.00 1.46
C LEU A 87 31.52 -29.58 2.83
N THR A 88 31.84 -28.37 3.28
CA THR A 88 31.28 -27.80 4.52
C THR A 88 29.75 -27.70 4.42
N ALA A 89 29.24 -27.28 3.26
CA ALA A 89 27.82 -27.26 2.97
C ALA A 89 27.22 -28.68 2.95
N ALA A 90 27.91 -29.69 2.41
CA ALA A 90 27.45 -31.07 2.35
C ALA A 90 27.25 -31.73 3.73
N HIS A 91 28.00 -31.28 4.74
CA HIS A 91 27.82 -31.72 6.13
C HIS A 91 26.58 -31.13 6.83
N ARG A 92 25.94 -30.11 6.24
CA ARG A 92 24.69 -29.55 6.76
C ARG A 92 23.49 -30.43 6.39
N ARG A 93 22.33 -30.08 6.94
CA ARG A 93 21.05 -30.73 6.68
C ARG A 93 20.24 -29.93 5.67
N TRP A 94 20.06 -30.50 4.49
CA TRP A 94 19.35 -29.96 3.33
C TRP A 94 17.93 -30.51 3.21
N ASP A 95 17.61 -31.64 3.83
CA ASP A 95 16.25 -32.20 3.88
C ASP A 95 15.22 -31.22 4.47
N SER A 96 15.67 -30.40 5.42
CA SER A 96 14.85 -29.37 6.10
C SER A 96 15.17 -27.94 5.68
N VAL A 97 15.84 -27.72 4.54
CA VAL A 97 16.18 -26.37 4.08
C VAL A 97 14.91 -25.55 3.86
N GLU A 98 14.84 -24.35 4.45
CA GLU A 98 13.75 -23.42 4.16
C GLU A 98 14.04 -22.72 2.83
N PRO A 99 13.18 -22.85 1.80
CA PRO A 99 13.49 -22.29 0.49
C PRO A 99 13.61 -20.75 0.45
N SER A 100 13.11 -20.06 1.48
CA SER A 100 13.29 -18.61 1.66
C SER A 100 14.77 -18.21 1.75
N ILE A 101 15.65 -19.07 2.26
CA ILE A 101 17.10 -18.85 2.34
C ILE A 101 17.70 -18.56 0.95
N PHE A 102 17.20 -19.22 -0.10
CA PHE A 102 17.68 -18.97 -1.45
C PHE A 102 17.31 -17.58 -1.97
N SER A 103 16.22 -17.01 -1.45
CA SER A 103 15.77 -15.66 -1.82
C SER A 103 16.70 -14.60 -1.22
N GLU A 104 17.09 -14.79 0.04
CA GLU A 104 18.06 -13.91 0.72
C GLU A 104 19.45 -14.01 0.07
N LEU A 105 19.93 -15.23 -0.19
CA LEU A 105 21.19 -15.46 -0.91
C LEU A 105 21.20 -14.82 -2.30
N PHE A 106 20.09 -14.92 -3.05
CA PHE A 106 19.97 -14.31 -4.36
C PHE A 106 20.05 -12.78 -4.27
N GLU A 107 19.36 -12.16 -3.31
CA GLU A 107 19.41 -10.72 -3.11
C GLU A 107 20.82 -10.23 -2.75
N GLN A 108 21.51 -10.95 -1.85
CA GLN A 108 22.88 -10.64 -1.44
C GLN A 108 23.87 -10.75 -2.60
N ALA A 109 23.64 -11.66 -3.54
CA ALA A 109 24.48 -11.86 -4.73
C ALA A 109 24.29 -10.80 -5.83
N LEU A 110 23.25 -9.96 -5.75
CA LEU A 110 23.00 -8.88 -6.71
C LEU A 110 23.79 -7.61 -6.36
N ALA A 111 24.42 -6.98 -7.36
CA ALA A 111 25.05 -5.68 -7.19
C ALA A 111 24.00 -4.60 -6.84
N SER A 112 24.39 -3.57 -6.06
CA SER A 112 23.45 -2.55 -5.57
C SER A 112 22.74 -1.74 -6.66
N ALA A 113 23.32 -1.65 -7.87
CA ALA A 113 22.68 -1.04 -9.03
C ALA A 113 21.63 -1.97 -9.66
N GLU A 114 21.91 -3.27 -9.76
CA GLU A 114 21.00 -4.28 -10.27
C GLU A 114 19.80 -4.47 -9.34
N ARG A 115 20.05 -4.50 -8.02
CA ARG A 115 18.99 -4.55 -6.98
C ARG A 115 18.02 -3.36 -7.08
N ARG A 116 18.55 -2.13 -7.27
CA ARG A 116 17.74 -0.92 -7.45
C ARG A 116 16.98 -0.86 -8.77
N LYS A 117 17.58 -1.33 -9.87
CA LYS A 117 16.92 -1.36 -11.19
C LYS A 117 15.74 -2.33 -11.20
N LEU A 118 15.91 -3.50 -10.57
CA LEU A 118 14.89 -4.54 -10.52
C LEU A 118 13.83 -4.31 -9.43
N GLY A 119 14.07 -3.43 -8.46
CA GLY A 119 13.20 -3.30 -7.28
C GLY A 119 13.12 -4.60 -6.47
N ALA A 120 14.14 -5.45 -6.57
CA ALA A 120 14.16 -6.79 -5.99
C ALA A 120 14.38 -6.67 -4.48
N HIS A 121 13.31 -6.86 -3.71
CA HIS A 121 13.34 -6.90 -2.26
C HIS A 121 12.77 -8.23 -1.77
N PHE A 122 13.53 -8.94 -0.94
CA PHE A 122 13.07 -10.15 -0.27
C PHE A 122 11.80 -9.88 0.53
N THR A 123 10.73 -10.64 0.25
CA THR A 123 9.49 -10.57 1.01
C THR A 123 9.53 -11.59 2.16
N PRO A 124 9.44 -11.14 3.43
CA PRO A 124 9.42 -12.05 4.57
C PRO A 124 8.33 -13.12 4.45
N ARG A 125 8.63 -14.35 4.88
CA ARG A 125 7.71 -15.49 4.79
C ARG A 125 6.34 -15.22 5.45
N ALA A 126 6.32 -14.50 6.57
CA ALA A 126 5.07 -14.12 7.24
C ALA A 126 4.15 -13.29 6.34
N TYR A 127 4.70 -12.38 5.53
CA TYR A 127 3.93 -11.54 4.61
C TYR A 127 3.44 -12.34 3.41
N VAL A 128 4.28 -13.23 2.90
CA VAL A 128 3.93 -14.16 1.83
C VAL A 128 2.77 -15.06 2.26
N ALA A 129 2.93 -15.77 3.38
CA ALA A 129 1.91 -16.68 3.91
C ALA A 129 0.59 -15.96 4.15
N ARG A 130 0.63 -14.74 4.69
CA ARG A 130 -0.56 -13.92 4.91
C ARG A 130 -1.32 -13.62 3.61
N LEU A 131 -0.65 -13.17 2.56
CA LEU A 131 -1.32 -12.86 1.29
C LEU A 131 -1.87 -14.14 0.63
N VAL A 132 -1.10 -15.24 0.68
CA VAL A 132 -1.54 -16.56 0.17
C VAL A 132 -2.77 -17.05 0.93
N GLU A 133 -2.79 -16.91 2.26
CA GLU A 133 -3.92 -17.33 3.08
C GLU A 133 -5.21 -16.59 2.68
N LEU A 134 -5.13 -15.26 2.51
CA LEU A 134 -6.29 -14.42 2.20
C LEU A 134 -6.76 -14.55 0.74
N ALA A 135 -5.82 -14.64 -0.20
CA ALA A 135 -6.12 -14.67 -1.63
C ALA A 135 -6.46 -16.07 -2.14
N VAL A 136 -5.76 -17.11 -1.66
CA VAL A 136 -5.82 -18.49 -2.19
C VAL A 136 -6.51 -19.42 -1.20
N MET A 137 -6.00 -19.54 0.03
CA MET A 137 -6.47 -20.59 0.94
C MET A 137 -7.87 -20.32 1.47
N GLN A 138 -8.24 -19.08 1.77
CA GLN A 138 -9.57 -18.80 2.30
C GLN A 138 -10.70 -19.20 1.32
N PRO A 139 -10.67 -18.84 0.02
CA PRO A 139 -11.64 -19.37 -0.95
C PRO A 139 -11.65 -20.90 -1.02
N LEU A 140 -10.48 -21.54 -1.04
CA LEU A 140 -10.37 -23.00 -1.12
C LEU A 140 -10.92 -23.68 0.14
N ARG A 141 -10.64 -23.15 1.33
CA ARG A 141 -11.14 -23.64 2.62
C ARG A 141 -12.64 -23.43 2.74
N GLN A 142 -13.17 -22.30 2.27
CA GLN A 142 -14.62 -22.09 2.23
C GLN A 142 -15.30 -23.11 1.31
N ALA A 143 -14.74 -23.32 0.12
CA ALA A 143 -15.25 -24.31 -0.82
C ALA A 143 -15.13 -25.75 -0.28
N TRP A 144 -14.10 -26.03 0.53
CA TRP A 144 -13.95 -27.33 1.19
C TRP A 144 -15.02 -27.54 2.25
N LEU A 145 -15.25 -26.53 3.09
CA LEU A 145 -16.28 -26.56 4.11
C LEU A 145 -17.67 -26.80 3.51
N ASP A 146 -18.01 -26.09 2.43
CA ASP A 146 -19.26 -26.28 1.71
C ASP A 146 -19.44 -27.74 1.23
N VAL A 147 -18.34 -28.40 0.84
CA VAL A 147 -18.33 -29.81 0.44
C VAL A 147 -18.42 -30.75 1.65
N GLN A 148 -17.69 -30.48 2.74
CA GLN A 148 -17.76 -31.27 3.98
C GLN A 148 -19.19 -31.32 4.54
N LEU A 149 -19.91 -30.20 4.51
CA LEU A 149 -21.32 -30.15 4.93
C LEU A 149 -22.23 -31.01 4.04
N GLN A 150 -21.96 -31.06 2.73
CA GLN A 150 -22.68 -31.95 1.81
C GLN A 150 -22.34 -33.43 2.02
N ILE A 151 -21.07 -33.73 2.33
CA ILE A 151 -20.60 -35.07 2.70
C ILE A 151 -21.33 -35.55 3.95
N GLU A 152 -21.42 -34.71 4.99
CA GLU A 152 -22.17 -35.04 6.20
C GLU A 152 -23.64 -35.30 5.95
N ALA A 153 -24.30 -34.44 5.17
CA ALA A 153 -25.69 -34.64 4.81
C ALA A 153 -25.89 -35.99 4.10
N ALA A 154 -24.96 -36.38 3.22
CA ALA A 154 -24.96 -37.67 2.56
C ALA A 154 -24.74 -38.84 3.54
N ARG A 155 -23.80 -38.71 4.49
CA ARG A 155 -23.58 -39.71 5.56
C ARG A 155 -24.83 -39.91 6.42
N HIS A 156 -25.49 -38.83 6.82
CA HIS A 156 -26.76 -38.88 7.57
C HIS A 156 -27.88 -39.53 6.75
N GLY A 157 -27.92 -39.28 5.44
CA GLY A 157 -28.79 -39.96 4.49
C GLY A 157 -28.40 -41.41 4.17
N LYS A 158 -27.31 -41.92 4.76
CA LYS A 158 -26.70 -43.24 4.49
C LYS A 158 -26.24 -43.45 3.05
N ASP A 159 -25.98 -42.38 2.32
CA ASP A 159 -25.45 -42.40 0.95
C ASP A 159 -23.92 -42.20 0.95
N MET A 160 -23.20 -43.26 1.32
CA MET A 160 -21.73 -43.24 1.39
C MET A 160 -21.07 -43.06 0.01
N ARG A 161 -21.72 -43.53 -1.07
CA ARG A 161 -21.21 -43.35 -2.44
C ARG A 161 -21.18 -41.89 -2.83
N LYS A 162 -22.24 -41.15 -2.51
CA LYS A 162 -22.28 -39.70 -2.73
C LYS A 162 -21.24 -38.96 -1.88
N ALA A 163 -21.08 -39.35 -0.61
CA ALA A 163 -20.06 -38.78 0.27
C ALA A 163 -18.64 -38.92 -0.31
N VAL A 164 -18.26 -40.13 -0.74
CA VAL A 164 -16.95 -40.38 -1.38
C VAL A 164 -16.80 -39.60 -2.68
N ARG A 165 -17.83 -39.59 -3.53
CA ARG A 165 -17.80 -38.83 -4.79
C ARG A 165 -17.56 -37.34 -4.56
N LEU A 166 -18.26 -36.73 -3.60
CA LEU A 166 -18.09 -35.30 -3.30
C LEU A 166 -16.66 -34.97 -2.84
N ALA A 167 -16.06 -35.83 -2.02
CA ALA A 167 -14.68 -35.66 -1.58
C ALA A 167 -13.68 -35.82 -2.75
N ARG A 168 -13.87 -36.83 -3.61
CA ARG A 168 -13.06 -37.04 -4.82
C ARG A 168 -13.18 -35.88 -5.82
N ASP A 169 -14.39 -35.39 -6.06
CA ASP A 169 -14.65 -34.27 -6.97
C ASP A 169 -13.96 -32.99 -6.46
N PHE A 170 -13.98 -32.74 -5.13
CA PHE A 170 -13.25 -31.62 -4.54
C PHE A 170 -11.73 -31.80 -4.67
N HIS A 171 -11.23 -32.98 -4.33
CA HIS A 171 -9.80 -33.31 -4.41
C HIS A 171 -9.27 -33.15 -5.84
N HIS A 172 -10.01 -33.63 -6.85
CA HIS A 172 -9.67 -33.44 -8.26
C HIS A 172 -9.59 -31.95 -8.62
N ARG A 173 -10.60 -31.16 -8.24
CA ARG A 173 -10.62 -29.71 -8.47
C ARG A 173 -9.45 -29.00 -7.79
N LEU A 174 -9.06 -29.42 -6.59
CA LEU A 174 -7.90 -28.89 -5.88
C LEU A 174 -6.59 -29.19 -6.64
N CYS A 175 -6.48 -30.37 -7.24
CA CYS A 175 -5.32 -30.76 -8.08
C CYS A 175 -5.30 -30.09 -9.47
N GLU A 176 -6.40 -29.48 -9.89
CA GLU A 176 -6.49 -28.69 -11.14
C GLU A 176 -6.34 -27.18 -10.93
N THR A 177 -6.48 -26.71 -9.69
CA THR A 177 -6.42 -25.29 -9.33
C THR A 177 -5.03 -24.72 -9.61
N ARG A 178 -4.94 -23.61 -10.32
CA ARG A 178 -3.69 -22.95 -10.70
C ARG A 178 -3.51 -21.62 -9.98
N VAL A 179 -2.27 -21.33 -9.59
CA VAL A 179 -1.85 -20.09 -8.94
C VAL A 179 -0.78 -19.45 -9.79
N LEU A 180 -0.98 -18.20 -10.21
CA LEU A 180 -0.02 -17.42 -10.99
C LEU A 180 0.64 -16.35 -10.13
N ASP A 181 1.96 -16.26 -10.20
CA ASP A 181 2.74 -15.11 -9.76
C ASP A 181 3.43 -14.43 -10.96
N PRO A 182 2.90 -13.30 -11.44
CA PRO A 182 3.40 -12.59 -12.62
C PRO A 182 4.66 -11.75 -12.34
N ALA A 183 5.24 -11.82 -11.14
CA ALA A 183 6.52 -11.20 -10.80
C ALA A 183 7.21 -12.07 -9.74
N CYS A 184 7.42 -13.35 -10.07
CA CYS A 184 7.61 -14.37 -9.05
C CYS A 184 8.98 -14.34 -8.36
N GLY A 185 9.98 -13.64 -8.91
CA GLY A 185 11.31 -13.57 -8.35
C GLY A 185 11.90 -14.96 -8.17
N THR A 186 12.23 -15.31 -6.94
CA THR A 186 12.77 -16.62 -6.53
C THR A 186 11.68 -17.65 -6.19
N GLY A 187 10.40 -17.34 -6.41
CA GLY A 187 9.28 -18.28 -6.30
C GLY A 187 8.68 -18.45 -4.90
N ASN A 188 8.95 -17.54 -3.96
CA ASN A 188 8.53 -17.71 -2.56
C ASN A 188 6.99 -17.78 -2.39
N PHE A 189 6.22 -16.93 -3.08
CA PHE A 189 4.75 -16.97 -3.07
C PHE A 189 4.19 -18.29 -3.59
N LEU A 190 4.75 -18.76 -4.71
CA LEU A 190 4.36 -20.01 -5.34
C LEU A 190 4.67 -21.22 -4.44
N PHE A 191 5.84 -21.22 -3.79
CA PHE A 191 6.21 -22.26 -2.84
C PHE A 191 5.28 -22.30 -1.62
N VAL A 192 4.99 -21.15 -1.01
CA VAL A 192 4.08 -21.10 0.15
C VAL A 192 2.65 -21.50 -0.25
N ALA A 193 2.17 -21.10 -1.43
CA ALA A 193 0.90 -21.58 -1.96
C ALA A 193 0.89 -23.11 -2.14
N GLN A 194 1.97 -23.68 -2.68
CA GLN A 194 2.12 -25.14 -2.82
C GLN A 194 2.08 -25.86 -1.47
N GLU A 195 2.80 -25.36 -0.48
CA GLU A 195 2.83 -25.94 0.86
C GLU A 195 1.46 -25.92 1.54
N LEU A 196 0.75 -24.77 1.49
CA LEU A 196 -0.56 -24.64 2.13
C LEU A 196 -1.64 -25.45 1.42
N MET A 197 -1.64 -25.46 0.08
CA MET A 197 -2.58 -26.29 -0.69
C MET A 197 -2.31 -27.79 -0.44
N LYS A 198 -1.05 -28.20 -0.29
CA LYS A 198 -0.68 -29.57 0.10
C LYS A 198 -1.19 -29.96 1.48
N GLY A 199 -1.15 -29.02 2.43
CA GLY A 199 -1.78 -29.21 3.74
C GLY A 199 -3.27 -29.50 3.62
N LEU A 200 -3.98 -28.70 2.81
CA LEU A 200 -5.41 -28.91 2.55
C LEU A 200 -5.69 -30.24 1.83
N GLU A 201 -4.83 -30.65 0.89
CA GLU A 201 -4.93 -31.97 0.26
C GLU A 201 -4.84 -33.09 1.29
N GLY A 202 -3.91 -33.00 2.25
CA GLY A 202 -3.81 -33.95 3.37
C GLY A 202 -5.12 -34.08 4.15
N GLU A 203 -5.74 -32.96 4.53
CA GLU A 203 -7.04 -32.94 5.22
C GLU A 203 -8.15 -33.66 4.42
N VAL A 204 -8.12 -33.54 3.09
CA VAL A 204 -9.10 -34.19 2.20
C VAL A 204 -8.83 -35.69 2.07
N LEU A 205 -7.56 -36.10 1.98
CA LEU A 205 -7.15 -37.51 1.89
C LEU A 205 -7.43 -38.26 3.20
N ASP A 206 -7.21 -37.61 4.35
CA ASP A 206 -7.57 -38.16 5.66
C ASP A 206 -9.08 -38.42 5.74
N LEU A 207 -9.91 -37.48 5.26
CA LEU A 207 -11.36 -37.69 5.21
C LEU A 207 -11.75 -38.83 4.25
N LEU A 208 -11.09 -38.96 3.09
CA LEU A 208 -11.33 -40.07 2.17
C LEU A 208 -10.98 -41.43 2.82
N THR A 209 -9.89 -41.47 3.59
CA THR A 209 -9.50 -42.65 4.37
C THR A 209 -10.57 -42.99 5.42
N ASP A 210 -11.06 -41.99 6.16
CA ASP A 210 -12.16 -42.14 7.12
C ASP A 210 -13.48 -42.61 6.49
N LEU A 211 -13.71 -42.29 5.22
CA LEU A 211 -14.86 -42.75 4.44
C LEU A 211 -14.67 -44.20 3.91
N GLY A 212 -13.54 -44.84 4.19
CA GLY A 212 -13.23 -46.22 3.81
C GLY A 212 -12.51 -46.35 2.46
N CYS A 213 -11.89 -45.28 1.96
CA CYS A 213 -11.06 -45.32 0.75
C CYS A 213 -9.58 -45.38 1.14
N SER A 214 -9.04 -46.58 1.41
CA SER A 214 -7.66 -46.79 1.84
C SER A 214 -6.67 -47.21 0.73
N ASP A 215 -7.14 -47.69 -0.43
CA ASP A 215 -6.31 -48.51 -1.33
C ASP A 215 -6.26 -48.13 -2.84
N GLU A 216 -6.60 -46.91 -3.24
CA GLU A 216 -6.50 -46.53 -4.67
C GLU A 216 -5.26 -45.66 -4.94
N LEU A 217 -4.18 -46.33 -5.33
CA LEU A 217 -2.85 -45.81 -5.74
C LEU A 217 -2.84 -44.89 -6.99
N ASP A 218 -3.99 -44.40 -7.45
CA ASP A 218 -4.14 -43.54 -8.64
C ASP A 218 -4.78 -42.17 -8.34
N ILE A 219 -4.75 -41.75 -7.07
CA ILE A 219 -5.22 -40.41 -6.72
C ILE A 219 -4.21 -39.39 -7.26
N VAL A 220 -4.68 -38.53 -8.18
CA VAL A 220 -3.95 -37.35 -8.68
C VAL A 220 -3.42 -36.56 -7.48
N THR A 221 -2.38 -35.75 -7.61
CA THR A 221 -1.91 -35.00 -6.44
C THR A 221 -1.51 -33.59 -6.82
N ILE A 222 -1.45 -32.69 -5.85
CA ILE A 222 -0.94 -31.35 -6.10
C ILE A 222 0.50 -31.44 -6.62
N ARG A 223 0.80 -30.76 -7.73
CA ARG A 223 2.09 -30.82 -8.43
C ARG A 223 2.64 -29.42 -8.70
N PRO A 224 3.97 -29.27 -8.89
CA PRO A 224 4.58 -28.01 -9.32
C PRO A 224 3.93 -27.40 -10.56
N SER A 225 3.34 -28.21 -11.45
CA SER A 225 2.68 -27.78 -12.68
C SER A 225 1.50 -26.81 -12.48
N GLN A 226 0.94 -26.72 -11.28
CA GLN A 226 -0.14 -25.80 -10.93
C GLN A 226 0.34 -24.38 -10.59
N PHE A 227 1.63 -24.21 -10.30
CA PHE A 227 2.20 -22.98 -9.80
C PHE A 227 2.97 -22.29 -10.92
N LEU A 228 2.36 -21.26 -11.48
CA LEU A 228 2.79 -20.57 -12.69
C LEU A 228 3.54 -19.29 -12.31
N GLY A 229 4.67 -19.02 -12.95
CA GLY A 229 5.47 -17.83 -12.66
C GLY A 229 5.90 -17.09 -13.91
N ILE A 230 5.99 -15.77 -13.84
CA ILE A 230 6.65 -14.94 -14.86
C ILE A 230 7.76 -14.16 -14.16
N GLU A 231 8.97 -14.23 -14.70
CA GLU A 231 10.14 -13.55 -14.15
C GLU A 231 11.06 -13.06 -15.27
N LEU A 232 11.55 -11.83 -15.13
CA LEU A 232 12.41 -11.18 -16.13
C LEU A 232 13.89 -11.58 -15.97
N ASN A 233 14.34 -11.83 -14.73
CA ASN A 233 15.71 -12.18 -14.42
C ASN A 233 15.95 -13.69 -14.63
N PRO A 234 16.87 -14.08 -15.53
CA PRO A 234 17.11 -15.49 -15.84
C PRO A 234 17.69 -16.30 -14.68
N ARG A 235 18.36 -15.65 -13.71
CA ARG A 235 18.89 -16.31 -12.52
C ARG A 235 17.76 -16.58 -11.51
N ALA A 236 16.90 -15.59 -11.28
CA ALA A 236 15.75 -15.71 -10.38
C ALA A 236 14.75 -16.76 -10.90
N ALA A 237 14.43 -16.73 -12.20
CA ALA A 237 13.52 -17.68 -12.83
C ALA A 237 13.96 -19.15 -12.66
N LYS A 238 15.25 -19.43 -12.85
CA LYS A 238 15.82 -20.78 -12.64
C LYS A 238 15.78 -21.20 -11.16
N LEU A 239 15.96 -20.24 -10.26
CA LEU A 239 15.91 -20.50 -8.83
C LEU A 239 14.47 -20.79 -8.37
N ALA A 240 13.48 -20.06 -8.89
CA ALA A 240 12.06 -20.30 -8.63
C ALA A 240 11.63 -21.72 -9.04
N ASP A 241 12.05 -22.19 -10.21
CA ASP A 241 11.79 -23.56 -10.66
C ASP A 241 12.43 -24.61 -9.72
N LEU A 242 13.67 -24.38 -9.26
CA LEU A 242 14.32 -25.25 -8.29
C LEU A 242 13.59 -25.26 -6.94
N VAL A 243 13.20 -24.09 -6.42
CA VAL A 243 12.49 -23.92 -5.14
C VAL A 243 11.18 -24.69 -5.13
N LEU A 244 10.37 -24.59 -6.19
CA LEU A 244 9.10 -25.32 -6.31
C LEU A 244 9.29 -26.84 -6.36
N ARG A 245 10.35 -27.31 -7.02
CA ARG A 245 10.66 -28.75 -7.11
C ARG A 245 11.16 -29.29 -5.77
N LEU A 246 12.06 -28.58 -5.10
CA LEU A 246 12.54 -28.94 -3.77
C LEU A 246 11.40 -28.94 -2.76
N GLY A 247 10.54 -27.92 -2.77
CA GLY A 247 9.37 -27.83 -1.90
C GLY A 247 8.42 -29.02 -2.08
N PHE A 248 8.13 -29.39 -3.33
CA PHE A 248 7.34 -30.59 -3.63
C PHE A 248 7.97 -31.87 -3.07
N LEU A 249 9.27 -32.07 -3.29
CA LEU A 249 9.97 -33.27 -2.79
C LEU A 249 10.02 -33.31 -1.26
N GLN A 250 10.24 -32.17 -0.59
CA GLN A 250 10.18 -32.07 0.87
C GLN A 250 8.82 -32.48 1.40
N LEU A 251 7.74 -32.00 0.78
CA LEU A 251 6.37 -32.36 1.17
C LEU A 251 6.07 -33.84 0.90
N HIS A 252 6.58 -34.38 -0.22
CA HIS A 252 6.50 -35.81 -0.52
C HIS A 252 7.14 -36.65 0.58
N TYR A 253 8.41 -36.37 0.93
CA TYR A 253 9.16 -37.15 1.93
C TYR A 253 8.71 -36.93 3.37
N ARG A 254 8.01 -35.84 3.68
CA ARG A 254 7.32 -35.67 4.98
C ARG A 254 6.15 -36.64 5.15
N ASN A 255 5.47 -36.98 4.05
CA ASN A 255 4.24 -37.78 4.06
C ASN A 255 4.45 -39.23 3.61
N HIS A 256 5.54 -39.51 2.87
CA HIS A 256 5.84 -40.81 2.28
C HIS A 256 7.29 -41.19 2.47
N THR A 257 7.54 -42.48 2.73
CA THR A 257 8.90 -43.03 2.85
C THR A 257 9.48 -43.50 1.51
N ALA A 258 8.62 -43.86 0.55
CA ALA A 258 9.05 -44.28 -0.79
C ALA A 258 9.45 -43.08 -1.66
N HIS A 259 10.42 -43.28 -2.56
CA HIS A 259 10.78 -42.26 -3.54
C HIS A 259 9.63 -42.04 -4.55
N PRO A 260 9.52 -40.81 -5.11
CA PRO A 260 8.64 -40.56 -6.25
C PRO A 260 8.95 -41.50 -7.43
N ALA A 261 7.96 -41.69 -8.30
CA ALA A 261 8.19 -42.44 -9.54
C ALA A 261 9.25 -41.75 -10.42
N GLU A 262 10.08 -42.54 -11.08
CA GLU A 262 11.08 -42.04 -12.03
C GLU A 262 10.42 -41.57 -13.34
N PRO A 263 10.78 -40.39 -13.90
CA PRO A 263 11.79 -39.46 -13.40
C PRO A 263 11.33 -38.67 -12.17
N ILE A 264 12.23 -38.54 -11.18
CA ILE A 264 11.94 -37.83 -9.91
C ILE A 264 11.53 -36.37 -10.14
N LEU A 265 12.17 -35.70 -11.10
CA LEU A 265 11.84 -34.36 -11.57
C LEU A 265 11.16 -34.43 -12.94
N LEU A 266 9.90 -33.98 -12.98
CA LEU A 266 9.15 -33.88 -14.23
C LEU A 266 9.71 -32.77 -15.13
N SER A 267 9.79 -33.02 -16.44
CA SER A 267 10.22 -32.01 -17.42
C SER A 267 9.15 -30.94 -17.64
N GLY A 268 9.58 -29.72 -18.00
CA GLY A 268 8.70 -28.57 -18.21
C GLY A 268 8.67 -27.65 -16.98
N SER A 269 9.25 -26.46 -17.14
CA SER A 269 9.14 -25.36 -16.18
C SER A 269 7.80 -24.64 -16.34
N THR A 270 7.13 -24.36 -15.23
CA THR A 270 5.99 -23.44 -15.17
C THR A 270 6.40 -21.98 -14.96
N ILE A 271 7.69 -21.73 -14.74
CA ILE A 271 8.28 -20.41 -14.65
C ILE A 271 8.73 -19.98 -16.06
N VAL A 272 8.14 -18.90 -16.54
CA VAL A 272 8.39 -18.31 -17.87
C VAL A 272 9.35 -17.13 -17.73
N LEU A 273 10.44 -17.16 -18.49
CA LEU A 273 11.38 -16.05 -18.60
C LEU A 273 10.82 -14.99 -19.56
N ALA A 274 10.17 -13.95 -19.03
CA ALA A 274 9.57 -12.87 -19.81
C ALA A 274 9.35 -11.60 -18.98
N ASP A 275 9.14 -10.47 -19.67
CA ASP A 275 8.53 -9.29 -19.05
C ASP A 275 7.02 -9.53 -18.94
N ALA A 276 6.48 -9.40 -17.73
CA ALA A 276 5.07 -9.69 -17.48
C ALA A 276 4.11 -8.61 -17.99
N LEU A 277 4.57 -7.38 -18.22
CA LEU A 277 3.74 -6.29 -18.71
C LEU A 277 3.79 -6.16 -20.23
N MET A 278 4.95 -6.43 -20.83
CA MET A 278 5.20 -6.15 -22.24
C MET A 278 5.86 -7.31 -22.97
N ASP A 279 5.27 -7.73 -24.08
CA ASP A 279 5.83 -8.67 -25.05
C ASP A 279 6.14 -7.94 -26.36
N TRP A 280 7.13 -8.41 -27.11
CA TRP A 280 7.56 -7.81 -28.37
C TRP A 280 8.16 -8.87 -29.29
N ASP A 281 8.31 -8.54 -30.56
CA ASP A 281 8.89 -9.48 -31.52
C ASP A 281 10.36 -9.73 -31.19
N GLY A 282 10.71 -10.97 -30.83
CA GLY A 282 12.05 -11.36 -30.37
C GLY A 282 12.30 -11.20 -28.87
N ALA A 283 11.25 -10.99 -28.06
CA ALA A 283 11.33 -11.05 -26.60
C ALA A 283 11.84 -12.43 -26.11
N PRO A 284 12.50 -12.51 -24.93
CA PRO A 284 12.82 -11.42 -24.01
C PRO A 284 14.15 -10.70 -24.33
N ALA A 285 14.78 -10.97 -25.47
CA ALA A 285 16.07 -10.37 -25.82
C ALA A 285 15.93 -8.86 -26.12
N ALA A 286 16.86 -8.07 -25.58
CA ALA A 286 16.94 -6.64 -25.86
C ALA A 286 17.30 -6.40 -27.34
N GLN A 287 16.44 -5.67 -28.06
CA GLN A 287 16.70 -5.26 -29.43
C GLN A 287 17.15 -3.81 -29.47
N HIS A 288 18.00 -3.48 -30.44
CA HIS A 288 18.63 -2.17 -30.52
C HIS A 288 18.46 -1.59 -31.93
N ALA A 289 18.20 -0.28 -32.01
CA ALA A 289 18.20 0.48 -33.25
C ALA A 289 19.23 1.60 -33.18
N TYR A 290 19.79 1.93 -34.35
CA TYR A 290 20.68 3.07 -34.51
C TYR A 290 19.86 4.35 -34.74
N GLN A 291 20.05 5.34 -33.88
CA GLN A 291 19.49 6.67 -34.02
C GLN A 291 20.60 7.72 -34.03
N ALA A 292 20.30 8.95 -34.46
CA ALA A 292 21.27 10.05 -34.50
C ALA A 292 21.87 10.39 -33.11
N SER A 293 21.17 10.02 -32.03
CA SER A 293 21.60 10.17 -30.63
C SER A 293 22.36 8.96 -30.06
N GLY A 294 22.58 7.89 -30.84
CA GLY A 294 23.27 6.67 -30.41
C GLY A 294 22.45 5.39 -30.61
N VAL A 295 22.92 4.29 -30.02
CA VAL A 295 22.21 3.00 -29.99
C VAL A 295 21.14 3.05 -28.91
N VAL A 296 19.88 2.87 -29.29
CA VAL A 296 18.73 2.91 -28.37
C VAL A 296 18.02 1.56 -28.40
N GLN A 297 17.59 1.08 -27.24
CA GLN A 297 16.80 -0.14 -27.15
C GLN A 297 15.40 0.10 -27.74
N ILE A 298 14.88 -0.88 -28.46
CA ILE A 298 13.56 -0.81 -29.10
C ILE A 298 12.71 -2.04 -28.75
N TRP A 299 11.41 -1.85 -28.82
CA TRP A 299 10.39 -2.88 -28.61
C TRP A 299 9.46 -2.94 -29.84
N PRO A 300 9.83 -3.69 -30.89
CA PRO A 300 9.02 -3.80 -32.10
C PRO A 300 7.71 -4.54 -31.83
N ASN A 301 6.60 -4.02 -32.37
CA ASN A 301 5.25 -4.59 -32.20
C ASN A 301 4.91 -4.91 -30.73
N ALA A 302 5.34 -4.01 -29.84
CA ALA A 302 5.15 -4.16 -28.41
C ALA A 302 3.65 -4.23 -28.06
N ARG A 303 3.30 -5.21 -27.23
CA ARG A 303 1.92 -5.60 -26.88
C ARG A 303 1.88 -6.09 -25.43
N GLN A 304 0.68 -6.31 -24.90
CA GLN A 304 0.52 -6.88 -23.57
C GLN A 304 0.97 -8.35 -23.57
N THR A 305 1.79 -8.75 -22.61
CA THR A 305 2.23 -10.15 -22.45
C THR A 305 1.02 -11.06 -22.14
N PRO A 306 0.76 -12.14 -22.88
CA PRO A 306 -0.31 -13.05 -22.51
C PRO A 306 0.00 -13.70 -21.15
N TRP A 307 -0.90 -13.55 -20.18
CA TRP A 307 -0.81 -14.26 -18.90
C TRP A 307 -1.54 -15.59 -19.00
N PRO A 308 -1.01 -16.67 -18.42
CA PRO A 308 -1.72 -17.94 -18.42
C PRO A 308 -2.98 -17.85 -17.55
N ASP A 309 -4.02 -18.59 -17.93
CA ASP A 309 -5.24 -18.69 -17.12
C ASP A 309 -4.94 -19.38 -15.79
N ALA A 310 -5.41 -18.76 -14.70
CA ALA A 310 -5.26 -19.23 -13.33
C ALA A 310 -6.45 -18.80 -12.46
N GLU A 311 -6.80 -19.62 -11.47
CA GLU A 311 -7.88 -19.34 -10.51
C GLU A 311 -7.46 -18.30 -9.47
N PHE A 312 -6.16 -18.15 -9.24
CA PHE A 312 -5.61 -17.17 -8.31
C PHE A 312 -4.37 -16.47 -8.87
N ILE A 313 -4.25 -15.18 -8.61
CA ILE A 313 -3.04 -14.39 -8.92
C ILE A 313 -2.50 -13.78 -7.62
N ILE A 314 -1.23 -14.01 -7.30
CA ILE A 314 -0.57 -13.46 -6.10
C ILE A 314 0.82 -12.91 -6.45
N GLY A 315 1.38 -12.03 -5.63
CA GLY A 315 2.80 -11.69 -5.77
C GLY A 315 3.19 -10.37 -5.12
N ASN A 316 4.45 -10.01 -5.32
CA ASN A 316 5.03 -8.72 -4.92
C ASN A 316 5.75 -8.07 -6.13
N PRO A 317 5.02 -7.38 -7.01
CA PRO A 317 5.64 -6.76 -8.18
C PRO A 317 6.52 -5.55 -7.79
N PRO A 318 7.45 -5.13 -8.67
CA PRO A 318 8.50 -4.17 -8.32
C PRO A 318 7.98 -2.75 -8.01
N PHE A 319 8.57 -2.12 -6.98
CA PHE A 319 8.19 -0.77 -6.50
C PHE A 319 9.03 0.34 -7.15
N ILE A 320 8.52 0.92 -8.24
CA ILE A 320 9.12 2.08 -8.89
C ILE A 320 8.08 3.20 -8.99
N GLY A 321 8.35 4.32 -8.33
CA GLY A 321 7.46 5.49 -8.35
C GLY A 321 7.35 6.10 -9.75
N GLY A 322 6.16 6.55 -10.14
CA GLY A 322 5.91 7.02 -11.52
C GLY A 322 6.86 8.14 -12.00
N LYS A 323 7.28 9.03 -11.10
CA LYS A 323 8.25 10.11 -11.40
C LYS A 323 9.65 9.60 -11.73
N ASP A 324 10.02 8.45 -11.18
CA ASP A 324 11.35 7.86 -11.33
C ASP A 324 11.40 6.87 -12.50
N LEU A 325 10.25 6.44 -13.03
CA LEU A 325 10.14 5.37 -14.03
C LEU A 325 11.04 5.62 -15.26
N ARG A 326 10.99 6.83 -15.84
CA ARG A 326 11.86 7.21 -16.98
C ARG A 326 13.35 7.15 -16.65
N SER A 327 13.74 7.47 -15.41
CA SER A 327 15.14 7.54 -15.00
C SER A 327 15.73 6.19 -14.59
N ARG A 328 14.89 5.24 -14.17
CA ARG A 328 15.31 3.92 -13.68
C ARG A 328 15.26 2.83 -14.75
N MET A 329 14.38 2.98 -15.74
CA MET A 329 14.24 2.02 -16.84
C MET A 329 15.11 2.38 -18.02
N ASP A 330 15.30 1.42 -18.93
CA ASP A 330 16.00 1.67 -20.18
C ASP A 330 15.24 2.72 -21.02
N PRO A 331 15.94 3.62 -21.72
CA PRO A 331 15.31 4.69 -22.48
C PRO A 331 14.25 4.16 -23.46
N GLY A 332 13.03 4.72 -23.41
CA GLY A 332 11.91 4.31 -24.27
C GLY A 332 11.00 3.23 -23.68
N TYR A 333 11.39 2.57 -22.57
CA TYR A 333 10.55 1.55 -21.93
C TYR A 333 9.25 2.14 -21.41
N ALA A 334 9.34 3.24 -20.64
CA ALA A 334 8.19 3.91 -20.05
C ALA A 334 7.21 4.42 -21.13
N GLU A 335 7.75 5.02 -22.20
CA GLU A 335 6.97 5.51 -23.33
C GLU A 335 6.24 4.38 -24.06
N THR A 336 6.91 3.23 -24.23
CA THR A 336 6.30 2.04 -24.83
C THR A 336 5.20 1.47 -23.93
N LEU A 337 5.45 1.43 -22.62
CA LEU A 337 4.47 0.98 -21.64
C LEU A 337 3.21 1.87 -21.66
N TRP A 338 3.35 3.20 -21.67
CA TRP A 338 2.20 4.11 -21.78
C TRP A 338 1.41 3.94 -23.07
N ARG A 339 2.09 3.60 -24.19
CA ARG A 339 1.41 3.30 -25.45
C ARG A 339 0.58 2.02 -25.38
N ILE A 340 1.05 0.99 -24.68
CA ILE A 340 0.34 -0.29 -24.52
C ILE A 340 -0.82 -0.17 -23.51
N TYR A 341 -0.68 0.73 -22.54
CA TYR A 341 -1.66 0.97 -21.47
C TYR A 341 -2.15 2.43 -21.46
N PRO A 342 -2.87 2.89 -22.51
CA PRO A 342 -3.30 4.28 -22.64
C PRO A 342 -4.27 4.75 -21.54
N GLN A 343 -4.91 3.80 -20.85
CA GLN A 343 -5.78 4.06 -19.70
C GLN A 343 -5.00 4.41 -18.43
N MET A 344 -3.72 4.07 -18.35
CA MET A 344 -2.89 4.32 -17.17
C MET A 344 -2.33 5.74 -17.21
N ASN A 345 -2.24 6.40 -16.05
CA ASN A 345 -1.64 7.73 -15.98
C ASN A 345 -0.11 7.63 -15.88
N GLU A 346 0.62 8.58 -16.46
CA GLU A 346 2.10 8.57 -16.47
C GLU A 346 2.74 8.70 -15.08
N SER A 347 1.95 9.10 -14.07
CA SER A 347 2.37 9.19 -12.67
C SER A 347 2.05 7.93 -11.85
N ALA A 348 1.45 6.91 -12.46
CA ALA A 348 1.19 5.65 -11.81
C ALA A 348 2.50 4.93 -11.47
N ASP A 349 2.54 4.32 -10.29
CA ASP A 349 3.67 3.50 -9.87
C ASP A 349 3.67 2.21 -10.70
N LEU A 350 4.85 1.67 -10.97
CA LEU A 350 5.01 0.52 -11.86
C LEU A 350 4.18 -0.70 -11.41
N VAL A 351 4.09 -0.94 -10.10
CA VAL A 351 3.27 -2.01 -9.49
C VAL A 351 1.80 -1.93 -9.89
N MET A 352 1.27 -0.74 -10.18
CA MET A 352 -0.14 -0.56 -10.55
C MET A 352 -0.47 -1.09 -11.93
N TYR A 353 0.52 -1.35 -12.80
CA TYR A 353 0.29 -2.03 -14.07
C TYR A 353 -0.04 -3.51 -13.85
N TRP A 354 0.63 -4.18 -12.92
CA TRP A 354 0.27 -5.55 -12.52
C TRP A 354 -1.13 -5.59 -11.88
N TRP A 355 -1.43 -4.63 -11.01
CA TRP A 355 -2.75 -4.51 -10.41
C TRP A 355 -3.84 -4.31 -11.46
N ASP A 356 -3.63 -3.40 -12.43
CA ASP A 356 -4.54 -3.16 -13.56
C ASP A 356 -4.78 -4.43 -14.39
N ARG A 357 -3.70 -5.16 -14.69
CA ARG A 357 -3.73 -6.41 -15.46
C ARG A 357 -4.51 -7.51 -14.77
N ALA A 358 -4.33 -7.69 -13.47
CA ALA A 358 -5.10 -8.66 -12.69
C ALA A 358 -6.57 -8.25 -12.58
N ALA A 359 -6.87 -6.96 -12.40
CA ALA A 359 -8.24 -6.43 -12.40
C ALA A 359 -8.94 -6.64 -13.76
N GLN A 360 -8.24 -6.43 -14.87
CA GLN A 360 -8.74 -6.73 -16.21
C GLN A 360 -9.05 -8.22 -16.39
N ALA A 361 -8.15 -9.11 -15.92
CA ALA A 361 -8.36 -10.55 -15.98
C ALA A 361 -9.55 -11.00 -15.11
N LEU A 362 -9.71 -10.42 -13.91
CA LEU A 362 -10.75 -10.75 -12.94
C LEU A 362 -12.16 -10.29 -13.40
N THR A 363 -12.22 -9.19 -14.14
CA THR A 363 -13.49 -8.61 -14.61
C THR A 363 -13.84 -9.02 -16.05
N ARG A 364 -13.03 -9.88 -16.67
CA ARG A 364 -13.31 -10.47 -18.00
C ARG A 364 -14.47 -11.48 -17.89
N PRO A 365 -15.43 -11.51 -18.83
CA PRO A 365 -16.52 -12.48 -18.78
C PRO A 365 -15.99 -13.89 -19.01
N GLY A 366 -16.49 -14.84 -18.22
CA GLY A 366 -16.07 -16.24 -18.30
C GLY A 366 -14.67 -16.52 -17.76
N THR A 367 -14.07 -15.59 -17.00
CA THR A 367 -12.79 -15.82 -16.34
C THR A 367 -12.90 -16.93 -15.28
N SER A 368 -11.86 -17.75 -15.14
CA SER A 368 -11.73 -18.69 -14.01
C SER A 368 -11.08 -18.05 -12.79
N LEU A 369 -10.52 -16.84 -12.93
CA LEU A 369 -9.89 -16.09 -11.84
C LEU A 369 -10.92 -15.73 -10.77
N GLN A 370 -10.70 -16.23 -9.55
CA GLN A 370 -11.57 -16.01 -8.40
C GLN A 370 -11.12 -14.78 -7.60
N ARG A 371 -9.82 -14.71 -7.31
CA ARG A 371 -9.21 -13.61 -6.55
C ARG A 371 -7.81 -13.30 -7.06
N PHE A 372 -7.40 -12.06 -6.88
CA PHE A 372 -5.99 -11.71 -6.92
C PHE A 372 -5.57 -10.94 -5.66
N GLY A 373 -4.29 -11.05 -5.29
CA GLY A 373 -3.71 -10.29 -4.19
C GLY A 373 -2.31 -9.79 -4.53
N PHE A 374 -1.99 -8.55 -4.17
CA PHE A 374 -0.66 -8.00 -4.37
C PHE A 374 -0.14 -7.27 -3.14
N VAL A 375 1.17 -7.35 -2.94
CA VAL A 375 1.93 -6.39 -2.14
C VAL A 375 2.23 -5.17 -3.02
N THR A 376 2.02 -3.98 -2.48
CA THR A 376 2.22 -2.70 -3.16
C THR A 376 2.85 -1.69 -2.20
N THR A 377 3.22 -0.51 -2.70
CA THR A 377 3.60 0.62 -1.84
C THR A 377 2.38 1.19 -1.13
N ASN A 378 2.54 1.75 0.07
CA ASN A 378 1.43 2.41 0.77
C ASN A 378 0.90 3.68 0.04
N SER A 379 1.61 4.14 -1.01
CA SER A 379 1.11 5.16 -1.95
C SER A 379 -0.09 4.69 -2.78
N ILE A 380 -0.48 3.42 -2.73
CA ILE A 380 -1.66 2.88 -3.43
C ILE A 380 -2.96 3.65 -3.13
N SER A 381 -3.09 4.21 -1.93
CA SER A 381 -4.24 5.04 -1.53
C SER A 381 -4.19 6.47 -2.10
N GLN A 382 -3.05 6.89 -2.64
CA GLN A 382 -2.85 8.24 -3.19
C GLN A 382 -3.48 8.40 -4.57
N VAL A 383 -3.79 9.64 -4.94
CA VAL A 383 -4.60 10.02 -6.11
C VAL A 383 -4.20 9.30 -7.41
N PHE A 384 -2.91 9.20 -7.73
CA PHE A 384 -2.46 8.61 -9.00
C PHE A 384 -2.67 7.09 -9.08
N GLN A 385 -2.50 6.39 -7.96
CA GLN A 385 -2.64 4.94 -7.89
C GLN A 385 -4.11 4.55 -7.68
N ARG A 386 -4.78 5.27 -6.79
CA ARG A 386 -6.20 5.14 -6.48
C ARG A 386 -7.11 5.21 -7.71
N ARG A 387 -6.80 6.07 -8.68
CA ARG A 387 -7.56 6.18 -9.94
C ARG A 387 -7.65 4.85 -10.69
N THR A 388 -6.60 4.03 -10.63
CA THR A 388 -6.61 2.68 -11.23
C THR A 388 -7.64 1.80 -10.52
N ILE A 389 -7.65 1.79 -9.19
CA ILE A 389 -8.60 1.00 -8.37
C ILE A 389 -10.03 1.48 -8.60
N GLU A 390 -10.25 2.79 -8.50
CA GLU A 390 -11.55 3.44 -8.66
C GLU A 390 -12.20 3.07 -10.00
N ARG A 391 -11.44 3.11 -11.10
CA ARG A 391 -11.91 2.70 -12.43
C ARG A 391 -12.54 1.30 -12.44
N TRP A 392 -11.92 0.34 -11.77
CA TRP A 392 -12.39 -1.05 -11.75
C TRP A 392 -13.50 -1.27 -10.73
N MET A 393 -13.53 -0.51 -9.62
CA MET A 393 -14.62 -0.56 -8.65
C MET A 393 -15.91 0.11 -9.17
N SER A 394 -15.80 1.12 -10.04
CA SER A 394 -16.92 1.81 -10.67
C SER A 394 -17.27 1.29 -12.07
N GLY A 395 -16.61 0.22 -12.53
CA GLY A 395 -16.82 -0.35 -13.86
C GLY A 395 -18.15 -1.10 -13.99
N VAL A 396 -18.52 -1.42 -15.24
CA VAL A 396 -19.75 -2.18 -15.56
C VAL A 396 -19.76 -3.56 -14.88
N ARG A 397 -18.60 -4.21 -14.81
CA ARG A 397 -18.36 -5.40 -13.99
C ARG A 397 -17.42 -5.00 -12.87
N PRO A 398 -17.96 -4.52 -11.73
CA PRO A 398 -17.13 -4.00 -10.66
C PRO A 398 -16.37 -5.13 -9.98
N LEU A 399 -15.24 -4.78 -9.37
CA LEU A 399 -14.60 -5.60 -8.35
C LEU A 399 -14.72 -4.93 -6.98
N SER A 400 -14.48 -5.70 -5.92
CA SER A 400 -14.38 -5.22 -4.55
C SER A 400 -13.09 -5.65 -3.91
N LEU A 401 -12.55 -4.81 -3.03
CA LEU A 401 -11.45 -5.19 -2.14
C LEU A 401 -12.04 -5.97 -0.97
N VAL A 402 -11.76 -7.26 -0.91
CA VAL A 402 -12.23 -8.16 0.17
C VAL A 402 -11.27 -8.17 1.36
N TYR A 403 -10.01 -7.78 1.14
CA TYR A 403 -9.04 -7.47 2.19
C TYR A 403 -8.14 -6.32 1.79
N ALA A 404 -7.80 -5.48 2.76
CA ALA A 404 -6.74 -4.50 2.61
C ALA A 404 -5.94 -4.33 3.92
N VAL A 405 -4.64 -4.14 3.78
CA VAL A 405 -3.75 -3.57 4.80
C VAL A 405 -3.23 -2.27 4.19
N ALA A 406 -3.70 -1.13 4.70
CA ALA A 406 -3.38 0.17 4.10
C ALA A 406 -1.92 0.59 4.33
N ASP A 407 -1.37 0.20 5.48
CA ASP A 407 -0.05 0.65 5.89
C ASP A 407 0.60 -0.37 6.83
N HIS A 408 1.69 -0.97 6.37
CA HIS A 408 2.46 -1.96 7.11
C HIS A 408 3.95 -1.59 7.10
N PRO A 409 4.62 -1.55 8.26
CA PRO A 409 6.06 -1.32 8.30
C PRO A 409 6.79 -2.48 7.61
N TRP A 410 7.63 -2.16 6.62
CA TRP A 410 8.60 -3.11 6.11
C TRP A 410 9.86 -2.99 6.97
N SER A 411 10.13 -4.01 7.79
CA SER A 411 11.42 -4.12 8.46
C SER A 411 12.38 -4.82 7.51
N PRO A 412 13.33 -4.11 6.88
CA PRO A 412 14.39 -4.79 6.13
C PRO A 412 15.25 -5.63 7.09
N ALA A 413 15.82 -6.72 6.58
CA ALA A 413 16.78 -7.54 7.32
C ALA A 413 18.09 -6.77 7.65
N GLU A 414 18.35 -5.66 6.96
CA GLU A 414 19.53 -4.82 7.17
C GLU A 414 19.21 -3.53 7.96
N PRO A 415 20.05 -3.14 8.94
CA PRO A 415 19.87 -1.93 9.77
C PRO A 415 19.84 -0.59 9.03
N ASN A 416 20.28 -0.54 7.76
CA ASN A 416 20.48 0.70 6.98
C ASN A 416 19.60 0.82 5.73
N ALA A 417 18.69 -0.12 5.47
CA ALA A 417 17.77 -0.01 4.35
C ALA A 417 16.62 0.96 4.69
N ALA A 418 16.21 1.78 3.72
CA ALA A 418 15.14 2.75 3.90
C ALA A 418 13.86 2.03 4.38
N ALA A 419 13.22 2.58 5.43
CA ALA A 419 11.96 2.07 5.95
C ALA A 419 10.84 2.30 4.92
N VAL A 420 10.67 1.36 3.99
CA VAL A 420 9.55 1.36 3.04
C VAL A 420 8.30 0.96 3.80
N ARG A 421 7.17 1.59 3.51
CA ARG A 421 5.87 1.17 4.03
C ARG A 421 5.06 0.57 2.89
N ILE A 422 4.52 -0.61 3.12
CA ILE A 422 3.81 -1.38 2.10
C ILE A 422 2.31 -1.42 2.39
N ALA A 423 1.53 -1.71 1.37
CA ALA A 423 0.13 -2.07 1.47
C ALA A 423 -0.10 -3.46 0.85
N MET A 424 -1.13 -4.17 1.32
CA MET A 424 -1.55 -5.45 0.76
C MET A 424 -3.02 -5.36 0.39
N THR A 425 -3.39 -5.76 -0.81
CA THR A 425 -4.80 -5.75 -1.24
C THR A 425 -5.18 -7.08 -1.84
N VAL A 426 -6.38 -7.59 -1.52
CA VAL A 426 -7.01 -8.75 -2.16
C VAL A 426 -8.33 -8.31 -2.77
N ALA A 427 -8.51 -8.60 -4.06
CA ALA A 427 -9.67 -8.21 -4.84
C ALA A 427 -10.46 -9.43 -5.33
N GLU A 428 -11.78 -9.26 -5.40
CA GLU A 428 -12.72 -10.25 -5.91
C GLU A 428 -13.79 -9.59 -6.80
N ALA A 429 -14.28 -10.31 -7.80
CA ALA A 429 -15.30 -9.78 -8.71
C ALA A 429 -16.65 -9.55 -7.99
N GLY A 430 -17.36 -8.51 -8.41
CA GLY A 430 -18.67 -8.13 -7.89
C GLY A 430 -18.60 -7.08 -6.77
N MET A 431 -19.75 -6.81 -6.17
CA MET A 431 -19.88 -5.92 -5.01
C MET A 431 -19.90 -6.76 -3.73
N LYS A 432 -18.82 -6.72 -2.96
CA LYS A 432 -18.64 -7.47 -1.72
C LYS A 432 -18.09 -6.55 -0.63
N ASP A 433 -18.45 -6.86 0.61
CA ASP A 433 -17.80 -6.26 1.77
C ASP A 433 -16.42 -6.90 1.97
N GLY A 434 -15.51 -6.16 2.60
CA GLY A 434 -14.16 -6.59 2.91
C GLY A 434 -13.76 -6.23 4.33
N VAL A 435 -12.60 -6.73 4.74
CA VAL A 435 -12.03 -6.43 6.06
C VAL A 435 -10.76 -5.60 5.90
N LEU A 436 -10.77 -4.39 6.46
CA LEU A 436 -9.58 -3.55 6.58
C LEU A 436 -8.80 -3.96 7.83
N LEU A 437 -7.56 -4.37 7.65
CA LEU A 437 -6.67 -4.84 8.70
C LEU A 437 -5.59 -3.78 9.01
N GLY A 438 -5.33 -3.57 10.30
CA GLY A 438 -4.31 -2.68 10.80
C GLY A 438 -3.15 -3.46 11.39
N CYS A 439 -1.93 -2.96 11.21
CA CYS A 439 -0.74 -3.53 11.83
C CYS A 439 -0.56 -2.94 13.24
N ILE A 440 -0.43 -3.82 14.23
CA ILE A 440 -0.01 -3.42 15.58
C ILE A 440 1.41 -3.93 15.78
N ASP A 441 2.28 -3.03 16.24
CA ASP A 441 3.64 -3.38 16.63
C ASP A 441 3.58 -4.36 17.81
N GLY A 442 3.91 -5.61 17.52
CA GLY A 442 4.20 -6.65 18.50
C GLY A 442 5.67 -7.07 18.38
N GLU A 443 6.28 -7.53 19.46
CA GLU A 443 7.64 -8.07 19.45
C GLU A 443 7.72 -9.30 18.52
N GLY A 444 8.13 -9.09 17.27
CA GLY A 444 8.31 -10.14 16.26
C GLY A 444 8.29 -9.60 14.82
N SER A 445 9.07 -10.21 13.93
CA SER A 445 9.17 -9.88 12.50
C SER A 445 7.89 -10.24 11.75
N GLY A 446 6.83 -9.43 11.88
CA GLY A 446 5.58 -9.71 11.17
C GLY A 446 4.37 -8.84 11.52
N GLY A 447 4.33 -8.24 12.71
CA GLY A 447 3.20 -7.46 13.24
C GLY A 447 1.89 -8.27 13.34
N ALA A 448 1.19 -8.19 14.46
CA ALA A 448 -0.16 -8.76 14.53
C ALA A 448 -1.11 -7.90 13.69
N LEU A 449 -1.99 -8.52 12.90
CA LEU A 449 -3.05 -7.81 12.20
C LEU A 449 -4.35 -7.94 12.99
N LEU A 450 -5.00 -6.81 13.26
CA LEU A 450 -6.36 -6.78 13.77
C LEU A 450 -7.29 -6.08 12.78
N PRO A 451 -8.55 -6.54 12.67
CA PRO A 451 -9.60 -5.78 12.00
C PRO A 451 -9.69 -4.37 12.60
N LEU A 452 -9.57 -3.36 11.74
CA LEU A 452 -9.76 -1.95 12.14
C LEU A 452 -11.23 -1.57 12.23
N ALA A 453 -12.10 -2.32 11.58
CA ALA A 453 -13.54 -2.12 11.57
C ALA A 453 -14.27 -3.44 11.28
N GLU A 454 -15.58 -3.42 11.48
CA GLU A 454 -16.49 -4.47 11.00
C GLU A 454 -16.39 -4.62 9.47
N PRO A 455 -16.66 -5.83 8.92
CA PRO A 455 -16.69 -6.07 7.49
C PRO A 455 -17.61 -5.05 6.79
N SER A 456 -17.04 -4.29 5.87
CA SER A 456 -17.73 -3.22 5.16
C SER A 456 -17.07 -2.97 3.80
N ARG A 457 -17.72 -2.18 2.95
CA ARG A 457 -17.14 -1.81 1.66
C ARG A 457 -15.86 -1.00 1.88
N ILE A 458 -14.73 -1.57 1.48
CA ILE A 458 -13.44 -0.87 1.42
C ILE A 458 -13.44 0.01 0.17
N HIS A 459 -13.08 1.28 0.33
CA HIS A 459 -13.01 2.26 -0.75
C HIS A 459 -11.69 2.18 -1.51
N SER A 460 -11.58 2.90 -2.62
CA SER A 460 -10.38 2.90 -3.46
C SER A 460 -9.13 3.48 -2.77
N ASP A 461 -9.32 4.28 -1.71
CA ASP A 461 -8.25 4.82 -0.86
C ASP A 461 -7.90 3.93 0.34
N LEU A 462 -8.42 2.70 0.37
CA LEU A 462 -8.25 1.73 1.45
C LEU A 462 -8.81 2.20 2.80
N SER A 463 -9.79 3.11 2.78
CA SER A 463 -10.60 3.46 3.94
C SER A 463 -11.89 2.63 3.98
N VAL A 464 -12.53 2.63 5.14
CA VAL A 464 -13.86 2.04 5.38
C VAL A 464 -14.79 3.12 5.94
N GLY A 465 -16.09 2.95 5.78
CA GLY A 465 -17.09 3.91 6.26
C GLY A 465 -17.54 4.88 5.17
N VAL A 466 -17.60 6.17 5.48
CA VAL A 466 -18.14 7.17 4.54
C VAL A 466 -17.09 7.51 3.49
N ASP A 467 -17.48 7.36 2.22
CA ASP A 467 -16.63 7.73 1.09
C ASP A 467 -16.50 9.26 0.97
N VAL A 468 -15.50 9.81 1.66
CA VAL A 468 -15.12 11.24 1.59
C VAL A 468 -14.68 11.65 0.19
N THR A 469 -14.34 10.70 -0.68
CA THR A 469 -13.90 10.98 -2.05
C THR A 469 -15.04 11.47 -2.94
N THR A 470 -16.28 11.24 -2.53
CA THR A 470 -17.47 11.78 -3.18
C THR A 470 -17.70 13.27 -2.91
N ALA A 471 -17.00 13.87 -1.95
CA ALA A 471 -17.11 15.31 -1.68
C ALA A 471 -16.33 16.13 -2.72
N VAL A 472 -16.98 17.16 -3.26
CA VAL A 472 -16.44 18.01 -4.33
C VAL A 472 -16.17 19.43 -3.84
N ALA A 473 -15.30 20.16 -4.54
CA ALA A 473 -15.02 21.55 -4.22
C ALA A 473 -16.30 22.42 -4.32
N LEU A 474 -16.51 23.28 -3.33
CA LEU A 474 -17.66 24.19 -3.25
C LEU A 474 -17.26 25.57 -3.78
N LYS A 475 -18.15 26.22 -4.55
CA LYS A 475 -17.96 27.61 -5.01
C LYS A 475 -17.80 28.56 -3.83
N ALA A 476 -18.51 28.33 -2.74
CA ALA A 476 -18.40 29.09 -1.49
C ALA A 476 -16.97 29.24 -0.96
N ASN A 477 -16.08 28.29 -1.24
CA ASN A 477 -14.69 28.26 -0.78
C ASN A 477 -13.68 28.75 -1.84
N ALA A 478 -14.14 28.95 -3.08
CA ALA A 478 -13.27 29.22 -4.22
C ALA A 478 -12.50 30.54 -4.05
N GLY A 479 -11.22 30.51 -4.41
CA GLY A 479 -10.34 31.70 -4.39
C GLY A 479 -9.87 32.16 -3.00
N LEU A 480 -10.27 31.50 -1.91
CA LEU A 480 -9.95 31.91 -0.53
C LEU A 480 -8.77 31.16 0.09
N CYS A 481 -8.36 30.03 -0.45
CA CYS A 481 -7.26 29.24 0.10
C CYS A 481 -6.15 29.02 -0.94
N SER A 482 -4.89 29.00 -0.51
CA SER A 482 -3.74 28.68 -1.37
C SER A 482 -2.54 28.26 -0.53
N PRO A 483 -1.69 27.31 -0.99
CA PRO A 483 -0.37 27.17 -0.41
C PRO A 483 0.43 28.47 -0.63
N GLY A 484 1.37 28.77 0.27
CA GLY A 484 2.23 29.94 0.17
C GLY A 484 3.14 29.95 -1.07
N VAL A 485 4.04 30.93 -1.12
CA VAL A 485 4.89 31.17 -2.29
C VAL A 485 5.97 30.10 -2.41
N LYS A 486 6.27 29.65 -3.64
CA LYS A 486 7.45 28.79 -3.91
C LYS A 486 8.56 29.65 -4.47
N LEU A 487 9.60 29.87 -3.67
CA LEU A 487 10.71 30.75 -4.05
C LEU A 487 11.54 30.18 -5.21
N HIS A 488 11.77 28.86 -5.23
CA HIS A 488 12.65 28.20 -6.20
C HIS A 488 14.05 28.84 -6.27
N GLY A 489 14.62 29.17 -5.10
CA GLY A 489 15.96 29.73 -4.93
C GLY A 489 16.12 30.21 -3.49
N ALA A 490 17.09 29.68 -2.75
CA ALA A 490 17.28 30.06 -1.35
C ALA A 490 17.77 31.51 -1.20
N GLY A 491 18.45 32.06 -2.23
CA GLY A 491 18.93 33.45 -2.24
C GLY A 491 17.86 34.54 -2.18
N PHE A 492 16.58 34.20 -2.32
CA PHE A 492 15.49 35.16 -2.05
C PHE A 492 15.31 35.44 -0.55
N ILE A 493 15.76 34.54 0.32
CA ILE A 493 15.66 34.66 1.77
C ILE A 493 16.91 35.39 2.27
N VAL A 494 16.71 36.42 3.09
CA VAL A 494 17.79 37.23 3.69
C VAL A 494 17.58 37.35 5.20
N GLY A 495 18.69 37.49 5.93
CA GLY A 495 18.67 37.77 7.37
C GLY A 495 18.28 39.22 7.67
N ALA A 496 17.89 39.49 8.92
CA ALA A 496 17.60 40.86 9.36
C ALA A 496 18.85 41.75 9.30
N GLU A 497 20.03 41.16 9.54
CA GLU A 497 21.35 41.76 9.45
C GLU A 497 21.71 42.22 8.03
N ASP A 498 21.19 41.57 6.99
CA ASP A 498 21.51 41.85 5.59
C ASP A 498 20.65 42.98 5.01
N LEU A 499 19.55 43.36 5.66
CA LEU A 499 18.57 44.30 5.10
C LEU A 499 19.16 45.67 4.78
N ALA A 500 20.06 46.18 5.64
CA ALA A 500 20.75 47.46 5.41
C ALA A 500 21.71 47.36 4.21
N ALA A 501 22.36 46.20 4.02
CA ALA A 501 23.22 45.93 2.88
C ALA A 501 22.42 45.87 1.57
N MET A 502 21.19 45.34 1.61
CA MET A 502 20.25 45.33 0.48
C MET A 502 19.71 46.73 0.11
N GLY A 503 19.96 47.74 0.94
CA GLY A 503 19.59 49.14 0.68
C GLY A 503 18.44 49.66 1.55
N LEU A 504 17.99 48.92 2.57
CA LEU A 504 16.95 49.40 3.49
C LEU A 504 17.43 50.68 4.19
N GLY A 505 16.61 51.74 4.15
CA GLY A 505 16.95 53.08 4.66
C GLY A 505 17.81 53.95 3.73
N ARG A 506 18.31 53.40 2.61
CA ARG A 506 19.05 54.14 1.57
C ARG A 506 18.29 54.25 0.23
N ARG A 507 17.43 53.28 -0.07
CA ARG A 507 16.66 53.19 -1.31
C ARG A 507 15.16 53.35 -1.04
N ASP A 508 14.58 54.44 -1.52
CA ASP A 508 13.16 54.73 -1.34
C ASP A 508 12.27 53.66 -2.01
N GLY A 509 11.31 53.12 -1.25
CA GLY A 509 10.34 52.14 -1.73
C GLY A 509 10.79 50.68 -1.61
N LEU A 510 12.03 50.41 -1.19
CA LEU A 510 12.52 49.05 -1.00
C LEU A 510 11.81 48.33 0.14
N GLU A 511 11.38 49.07 1.17
CA GLU A 511 10.62 48.57 2.31
C GLU A 511 9.33 47.83 1.90
N ARG A 512 8.75 48.15 0.73
CA ARG A 512 7.56 47.48 0.19
C ARG A 512 7.85 46.12 -0.44
N HIS A 513 9.12 45.89 -0.81
CA HIS A 513 9.61 44.67 -1.46
C HIS A 513 10.37 43.76 -0.48
N LEU A 514 10.69 44.26 0.72
CA LEU A 514 11.20 43.45 1.82
C LEU A 514 10.03 43.02 2.69
N ARG A 515 9.74 41.71 2.68
CA ARG A 515 8.59 41.16 3.41
C ARG A 515 9.07 40.18 4.48
N PRO A 516 8.58 40.24 5.72
CA PRO A 516 8.85 39.20 6.71
C PRO A 516 8.43 37.84 6.15
N TYR A 517 9.20 36.79 6.41
CA TYR A 517 8.95 35.46 5.86
C TYR A 517 8.84 34.42 6.96
N ARG A 518 7.89 33.51 6.82
CA ARG A 518 7.65 32.44 7.79
C ARG A 518 7.45 31.10 7.09
N ASN A 519 8.12 30.07 7.59
CA ASN A 519 7.86 28.69 7.24
C ASN A 519 7.19 27.92 8.40
N GLY A 520 6.95 26.62 8.22
CA GLY A 520 6.32 25.79 9.25
C GLY A 520 7.05 25.77 10.59
N ARG A 521 8.40 25.79 10.60
CA ARG A 521 9.19 25.82 11.84
C ARG A 521 9.10 27.17 12.53
N ASP A 522 9.07 28.26 11.75
CA ASP A 522 8.90 29.61 12.29
C ASP A 522 7.51 29.82 12.89
N LEU A 523 6.51 29.08 12.41
CA LEU A 523 5.12 29.18 12.87
C LEU A 523 4.87 28.42 14.17
N THR A 524 5.37 27.18 14.27
CA THR A 524 5.11 26.31 15.43
C THR A 524 6.19 26.35 16.50
N GLY A 525 7.38 26.84 16.14
CA GLY A 525 8.56 27.00 17.00
C GLY A 525 8.98 28.46 17.10
N ARG A 526 10.29 28.70 17.23
CA ARG A 526 10.86 30.05 17.28
C ARG A 526 11.07 30.60 15.87
N SER A 527 10.63 31.83 15.64
CA SER A 527 10.89 32.51 14.38
C SER A 527 12.39 32.77 14.19
N ARG A 528 12.85 32.57 12.96
CA ARG A 528 14.19 32.99 12.51
C ARG A 528 14.28 34.46 12.13
N ASP A 529 13.17 35.19 12.18
CA ASP A 529 13.06 36.60 11.74
C ASP A 529 13.65 36.85 10.35
N SER A 530 13.48 35.87 9.46
CA SER A 530 13.91 35.95 8.07
C SER A 530 12.99 36.84 7.24
N TRP A 531 13.55 37.42 6.19
CA TRP A 531 12.87 38.27 5.22
C TRP A 531 13.01 37.70 3.82
N VAL A 532 12.14 38.11 2.91
CA VAL A 532 12.23 37.78 1.48
C VAL A 532 12.16 39.01 0.59
N LEU A 533 12.89 38.94 -0.53
CA LEU A 533 12.89 39.92 -1.61
C LEU A 533 11.73 39.63 -2.59
N ASP A 534 10.63 40.37 -2.46
CA ASP A 534 9.42 40.22 -3.27
C ASP A 534 9.28 41.33 -4.32
N PHE A 535 9.86 41.09 -5.51
CA PHE A 535 9.76 41.98 -6.67
C PHE A 535 8.62 41.60 -7.63
N TYR A 536 7.59 40.90 -7.14
CA TYR A 536 6.42 40.58 -7.97
C TYR A 536 5.78 41.85 -8.56
N GLY A 537 5.54 41.85 -9.87
CA GLY A 537 5.01 42.99 -10.60
C GLY A 537 6.05 43.99 -11.13
N MET A 538 7.36 43.77 -10.87
CA MET A 538 8.45 44.56 -11.45
C MET A 538 9.17 43.84 -12.59
N THR A 539 9.79 44.62 -13.49
CA THR A 539 10.74 44.09 -14.48
C THR A 539 12.16 44.06 -13.91
N ALA A 540 13.01 43.16 -14.39
CA ALA A 540 14.42 43.12 -13.99
C ALA A 540 15.14 44.47 -14.15
N ALA A 541 14.84 45.21 -15.22
CA ALA A 541 15.40 46.53 -15.47
C ALA A 541 15.01 47.53 -14.37
N ALA A 542 13.73 47.54 -13.97
CA ALA A 542 13.25 48.40 -12.90
C ALA A 542 13.85 48.03 -11.53
N VAL A 543 14.04 46.73 -11.25
CA VAL A 543 14.73 46.27 -10.03
C VAL A 543 16.19 46.73 -10.05
N ARG A 544 16.90 46.59 -11.18
CA ARG A 544 18.29 47.04 -11.33
C ARG A 544 18.46 48.55 -11.13
N GLU A 545 17.54 49.35 -11.69
CA GLU A 545 17.61 50.80 -11.63
C GLU A 545 17.30 51.34 -10.23
N ARG A 546 16.25 50.79 -9.60
CA ARG A 546 15.75 51.31 -8.31
C ARG A 546 16.43 50.67 -7.10
N PHE A 547 16.79 49.39 -7.20
CA PHE A 547 17.31 48.57 -6.10
C PHE A 547 18.56 47.78 -6.54
N PRO A 548 19.65 48.46 -6.95
CA PRO A 548 20.81 47.80 -7.54
C PRO A 548 21.50 46.81 -6.59
N GLU A 549 21.51 47.05 -5.29
CA GLU A 549 22.09 46.15 -4.29
C GLU A 549 21.31 44.81 -4.22
N ALA A 550 19.99 44.88 -4.12
CA ALA A 550 19.13 43.70 -4.14
C ALA A 550 19.17 42.97 -5.49
N TYR A 551 19.28 43.71 -6.60
CA TYR A 551 19.47 43.12 -7.93
C TYR A 551 20.77 42.31 -8.00
N GLN A 552 21.89 42.88 -7.54
CA GLN A 552 23.20 42.22 -7.51
C GLN A 552 23.14 40.93 -6.70
N HIS A 553 22.55 40.99 -5.50
CA HIS A 553 22.36 39.81 -4.64
C HIS A 553 21.57 38.69 -5.35
N LEU A 554 20.47 39.03 -6.02
CA LEU A 554 19.69 38.03 -6.75
C LEU A 554 20.44 37.46 -7.96
N VAL A 555 21.28 38.23 -8.63
CA VAL A 555 22.14 37.70 -9.71
C VAL A 555 23.08 36.64 -9.14
N GLU A 556 23.78 36.94 -8.05
CA GLU A 556 24.78 36.04 -7.47
C GLU A 556 24.16 34.81 -6.79
N GLN A 557 23.09 35.02 -6.01
CA GLN A 557 22.54 34.00 -5.11
C GLN A 557 21.34 33.25 -5.68
N VAL A 558 20.75 33.72 -6.78
CA VAL A 558 19.59 33.08 -7.41
C VAL A 558 19.86 32.74 -8.87
N LYS A 559 20.34 33.68 -9.69
CA LYS A 559 20.53 33.45 -11.12
C LYS A 559 21.76 32.60 -11.43
N GLU A 560 22.91 33.04 -10.96
CA GLU A 560 24.24 32.52 -11.33
C GLU A 560 24.88 31.65 -10.24
N LEU A 561 24.09 31.25 -9.25
CA LEU A 561 24.55 30.43 -8.12
C LEU A 561 25.24 29.14 -8.59
N ARG A 562 26.37 28.81 -7.96
CA ARG A 562 27.17 27.60 -8.21
C ARG A 562 27.34 26.79 -6.93
N ASP A 563 27.45 25.47 -7.08
CA ASP A 563 27.79 24.59 -5.97
C ASP A 563 29.31 24.68 -5.61
N PRO A 564 29.76 24.09 -4.49
CA PRO A 564 31.18 24.11 -4.11
C PRO A 564 32.12 23.48 -5.13
N GLN A 565 31.60 22.72 -6.10
CA GLN A 565 32.34 22.10 -7.21
C GLN A 565 32.28 22.94 -8.49
N GLY A 566 31.70 24.14 -8.45
CA GLY A 566 31.61 25.09 -9.56
C GLY A 566 30.50 24.80 -10.56
N ARG A 567 29.64 23.79 -10.32
CA ARG A 567 28.53 23.46 -11.22
C ARG A 567 27.40 24.48 -11.05
N PRO A 568 26.76 24.95 -12.14
CA PRO A 568 25.68 25.91 -12.05
C PRO A 568 24.44 25.24 -11.45
N ILE A 569 23.93 25.79 -10.36
CA ILE A 569 22.73 25.32 -9.64
C ILE A 569 21.66 26.42 -9.50
N GLY A 570 21.98 27.64 -9.90
CA GLY A 570 21.05 28.77 -9.97
C GLY A 570 20.01 28.62 -11.09
N ARG A 571 19.20 29.68 -11.27
CA ARG A 571 18.11 29.70 -12.25
C ARG A 571 18.59 29.40 -13.66
N ASP A 572 19.79 29.84 -14.06
CA ASP A 572 20.32 29.63 -15.41
C ASP A 572 20.45 28.14 -15.79
N ALA A 573 20.64 27.25 -14.81
CA ALA A 573 20.73 25.81 -15.02
C ALA A 573 19.36 25.10 -15.00
N ASN A 574 18.26 25.82 -14.76
CA ASN A 574 16.93 25.20 -14.67
C ASN A 574 16.42 24.79 -16.04
N ALA A 575 15.86 23.58 -16.18
CA ALA A 575 15.31 23.10 -17.45
C ALA A 575 14.12 23.93 -17.97
N ARG A 576 13.32 24.54 -17.07
CA ARG A 576 12.13 25.32 -17.44
C ARG A 576 12.49 26.75 -17.84
N ALA A 577 12.15 27.13 -19.07
CA ALA A 577 12.47 28.46 -19.64
C ALA A 577 11.96 29.63 -18.78
N VAL A 578 10.71 29.57 -18.31
CA VAL A 578 10.09 30.62 -17.48
C VAL A 578 10.92 30.98 -16.25
N TYR A 579 11.56 30.00 -15.61
CA TYR A 579 12.39 30.22 -14.42
C TYR A 579 13.75 30.85 -14.75
N ARG A 580 14.26 30.67 -15.97
CA ARG A 580 15.47 31.35 -16.46
C ARG A 580 15.17 32.79 -16.85
N GLU A 581 14.04 33.01 -17.51
CA GLU A 581 13.67 34.31 -18.07
C GLU A 581 13.16 35.29 -17.00
N VAL A 582 12.49 34.80 -15.95
CA VAL A 582 11.91 35.62 -14.86
C VAL A 582 12.58 35.30 -13.51
N TRP A 583 13.91 35.27 -13.51
CA TRP A 583 14.72 34.80 -12.38
C TRP A 583 14.63 35.67 -11.11
N TRP A 584 14.23 36.94 -11.22
CA TRP A 584 14.09 37.88 -10.10
C TRP A 584 12.73 37.77 -9.37
N VAL A 585 11.83 36.90 -9.83
CA VAL A 585 10.53 36.61 -9.21
C VAL A 585 10.51 35.17 -8.70
N PHE A 586 9.74 34.94 -7.63
CA PHE A 586 9.51 33.60 -7.11
C PHE A 586 9.00 32.65 -8.19
N GLY A 587 9.38 31.37 -8.14
CA GLY A 587 8.92 30.40 -9.14
C GLY A 587 7.40 30.17 -9.13
N GLU A 588 6.76 30.24 -7.96
CA GLU A 588 5.29 30.34 -7.84
C GLU A 588 4.94 31.53 -6.94
N PRO A 589 4.71 32.74 -7.49
CA PRO A 589 4.44 33.95 -6.71
C PRO A 589 2.99 34.02 -6.21
N ARG A 590 2.15 33.03 -6.58
CA ARG A 590 0.72 32.94 -6.22
C ARG A 590 -0.10 34.15 -6.69
N ALA A 591 0.11 34.57 -7.94
CA ALA A 591 -0.55 35.71 -8.59
C ALA A 591 -2.08 35.74 -8.38
N GLN A 592 -2.75 34.60 -8.49
CA GLN A 592 -4.21 34.51 -8.36
C GLN A 592 -4.72 34.67 -6.90
N PHE A 593 -3.86 34.39 -5.91
CA PHE A 593 -4.20 34.43 -4.48
C PHE A 593 -3.87 35.77 -3.82
N ARG A 594 -2.82 36.47 -4.27
CA ARG A 594 -2.44 37.79 -3.73
C ARG A 594 -3.60 38.80 -3.66
N PRO A 595 -4.52 38.89 -4.65
CA PRO A 595 -5.70 39.75 -4.54
C PRO A 595 -6.61 39.42 -3.36
N ALA A 596 -6.68 38.17 -2.92
CA ALA A 596 -7.52 37.74 -1.81
C ALA A 596 -7.07 38.34 -0.48
N LEU A 597 -5.78 38.61 -0.32
CA LEU A 597 -5.19 39.21 0.87
C LEU A 597 -5.32 40.74 0.88
N LYS A 598 -5.71 41.37 -0.23
CA LYS A 598 -5.79 42.82 -0.32
C LYS A 598 -6.91 43.35 0.62
N GLY A 599 -6.53 44.31 1.47
CA GLY A 599 -7.45 44.92 2.43
C GLY A 599 -7.66 44.13 3.73
N LEU A 600 -6.96 43.00 3.90
CA LEU A 600 -6.92 42.27 5.17
C LEU A 600 -5.73 42.77 5.99
N GLU A 601 -5.91 42.89 7.31
CA GLU A 601 -4.81 43.18 8.26
C GLU A 601 -4.07 41.90 8.68
N ARG A 602 -4.77 40.77 8.64
CA ARG A 602 -4.26 39.44 8.98
C ARG A 602 -4.98 38.36 8.19
N TYR A 603 -4.41 37.17 8.13
CA TYR A 603 -5.02 36.03 7.44
C TYR A 603 -4.66 34.72 8.17
N ILE A 604 -5.46 33.66 7.96
CA ILE A 604 -5.29 32.40 8.68
C ILE A 604 -4.27 31.49 7.95
N VAL A 605 -3.42 30.81 8.71
CA VAL A 605 -2.44 29.85 8.17
C VAL A 605 -2.42 28.54 8.95
N THR A 606 -2.08 27.46 8.24
CA THR A 606 -1.77 26.14 8.84
C THR A 606 -0.55 25.52 8.15
N VAL A 607 0.23 24.72 8.88
CA VAL A 607 1.39 24.00 8.29
C VAL A 607 0.89 22.80 7.49
N GLU A 608 1.35 22.61 6.26
CA GLU A 608 0.91 21.52 5.39
C GLU A 608 1.05 20.16 6.08
N THR A 609 2.24 19.81 6.58
CA THR A 609 2.50 18.56 7.31
C THR A 609 2.79 18.85 8.78
N ALA A 610 1.94 18.37 9.69
CA ALA A 610 2.08 18.61 11.13
C ALA A 610 1.49 17.45 11.94
N LYS A 611 2.12 17.15 13.09
CA LYS A 611 1.60 16.17 14.06
C LYS A 611 0.25 16.61 14.62
N HIS A 612 0.16 17.87 15.02
CA HIS A 612 -1.06 18.50 15.52
C HIS A 612 -1.58 19.48 14.48
N ARG A 613 -2.88 19.41 14.16
CA ARG A 613 -3.50 20.31 13.19
C ARG A 613 -3.84 21.64 13.85
N LEU A 614 -3.13 22.69 13.46
CA LEU A 614 -3.23 24.02 14.07
C LEU A 614 -3.50 25.08 13.02
N PHE A 615 -4.42 25.99 13.33
CA PHE A 615 -4.69 27.21 12.57
C PHE A 615 -4.41 28.42 13.46
N GLN A 616 -3.82 29.47 12.89
CA GLN A 616 -3.54 30.72 13.60
C GLN A 616 -3.54 31.89 12.63
N PHE A 617 -3.66 33.11 13.14
CA PHE A 617 -3.46 34.30 12.33
C PHE A 617 -1.98 34.55 12.03
N LEU A 618 -1.75 35.15 10.86
CA LEU A 618 -0.51 35.76 10.46
C LEU A 618 -0.82 37.18 9.97
N ASP A 619 0.05 38.13 10.28
CA ASP A 619 -0.07 39.50 9.78
C ASP A 619 0.01 39.53 8.24
N ALA A 620 -0.80 40.36 7.60
CA ALA A 620 -0.87 40.47 6.14
C ALA A 620 0.44 40.94 5.48
N GLU A 621 1.34 41.57 6.24
CA GLU A 621 2.67 41.93 5.78
C GLU A 621 3.60 40.71 5.65
N VAL A 622 3.35 39.63 6.38
CA VAL A 622 4.18 38.44 6.34
C VAL A 622 3.87 37.60 5.09
N ILE A 623 4.91 37.10 4.43
CA ILE A 623 4.81 36.16 3.31
C ILE A 623 5.02 34.74 3.83
N ALA A 624 4.04 33.88 3.54
CA ALA A 624 4.04 32.48 3.94
C ALA A 624 4.79 31.59 2.92
N ASP A 625 5.61 30.67 3.43
CA ASP A 625 6.29 29.62 2.66
C ASP A 625 5.30 28.64 1.99
N ASN A 626 5.76 27.91 0.98
CA ASN A 626 4.96 26.93 0.26
C ASN A 626 4.46 25.75 1.10
N MET A 627 5.08 25.47 2.25
CA MET A 627 4.61 24.46 3.22
C MET A 627 3.60 25.04 4.23
N LEU A 628 3.17 26.29 4.06
CA LEU A 628 2.05 26.88 4.78
C LEU A 628 0.86 26.99 3.82
N VAL A 629 -0.32 26.59 4.30
CA VAL A 629 -1.59 26.76 3.60
C VAL A 629 -2.28 27.99 4.17
N CYS A 630 -2.52 28.98 3.32
CA CYS A 630 -3.06 30.29 3.66
C CYS A 630 -4.54 30.36 3.32
N VAL A 631 -5.34 30.93 4.21
CA VAL A 631 -6.77 31.21 4.05
C VAL A 631 -6.97 32.72 4.18
N ALA A 632 -7.47 33.34 3.12
CA ALA A 632 -7.70 34.78 3.01
C ALA A 632 -9.00 35.20 3.70
N ASP A 633 -9.00 35.11 5.03
CA ASP A 633 -10.08 35.50 5.92
C ASP A 633 -9.47 36.02 7.23
N ASP A 634 -9.96 37.16 7.71
CA ASP A 634 -9.53 37.85 8.93
C ASP A 634 -10.52 37.69 10.11
N ASP A 635 -11.66 37.02 9.87
CA ASP A 635 -12.70 36.78 10.87
C ASP A 635 -12.32 35.59 11.78
N ALA A 636 -12.26 35.86 13.09
CA ALA A 636 -11.98 34.84 14.08
C ALA A 636 -13.09 33.75 14.18
N ALA A 637 -14.29 34.01 13.65
CA ALA A 637 -15.30 32.95 13.52
C ALA A 637 -14.84 31.82 12.58
N THR A 638 -14.18 32.17 11.47
CA THR A 638 -13.59 31.20 10.54
C THR A 638 -12.42 30.47 11.19
N LEU A 639 -11.58 31.19 11.95
CA LEU A 639 -10.50 30.57 12.73
C LEU A 639 -11.05 29.54 13.74
N ALA A 640 -12.15 29.86 14.43
CA ALA A 640 -12.78 28.96 15.39
C ALA A 640 -13.27 27.68 14.70
N VAL A 641 -14.04 27.80 13.60
CA VAL A 641 -14.53 26.63 12.85
C VAL A 641 -13.38 25.75 12.35
N LEU A 642 -12.31 26.36 11.79
CA LEU A 642 -11.13 25.62 11.33
C LEU A 642 -10.35 24.97 12.48
N SER A 643 -10.41 25.54 13.68
CA SER A 643 -9.74 24.99 14.88
C SER A 643 -10.56 23.93 15.59
N SER A 644 -11.81 23.70 15.20
CA SER A 644 -12.71 22.74 15.84
C SER A 644 -12.35 21.28 15.55
N LYS A 645 -12.82 20.39 16.43
CA LYS A 645 -12.87 18.94 16.23
C LYS A 645 -13.61 18.55 14.96
N VAL A 646 -14.63 19.32 14.54
CA VAL A 646 -15.38 19.06 13.30
C VAL A 646 -14.45 19.14 12.09
N HIS A 647 -13.68 20.22 11.99
CA HIS A 647 -12.71 20.36 10.89
C HIS A 647 -11.53 19.41 11.05
N SER A 648 -11.08 19.14 12.28
CA SER A 648 -10.01 18.16 12.54
C SER A 648 -10.38 16.75 12.05
N ALA A 649 -11.59 16.27 12.35
CA ALA A 649 -12.11 14.99 11.88
C ALA A 649 -12.21 14.96 10.34
N TRP A 650 -12.69 16.05 9.73
CA TRP A 650 -12.71 16.21 8.28
C TRP A 650 -11.32 16.11 7.65
N CYS A 651 -10.34 16.82 8.22
CA CYS A 651 -8.98 16.85 7.70
C CYS A 651 -8.29 15.50 7.84
N THR A 652 -8.54 14.79 8.92
CA THR A 652 -8.01 13.45 9.17
C THR A 652 -8.58 12.45 8.16
N ALA A 653 -9.87 12.54 7.85
CA ALA A 653 -10.52 11.66 6.88
C ALA A 653 -10.21 12.01 5.41
N SER A 654 -10.19 13.31 5.07
CA SER A 654 -10.04 13.79 3.67
C SER A 654 -8.60 14.03 3.23
N GLY A 655 -7.71 14.31 4.18
CA GLY A 655 -6.30 14.62 3.96
C GLY A 655 -5.45 13.42 3.57
N GLY A 656 -4.14 13.62 3.48
CA GLY A 656 -3.17 12.52 3.30
C GLY A 656 -2.24 12.41 4.49
N SER A 657 -1.28 11.48 4.44
CA SER A 657 -0.15 11.43 5.38
C SER A 657 1.18 11.53 4.64
N LEU A 658 2.20 12.01 5.34
CA LEU A 658 3.60 11.80 4.98
C LEU A 658 4.18 10.94 6.09
N GLU A 659 4.44 9.67 5.78
CA GLU A 659 4.77 8.65 6.79
C GLU A 659 3.60 8.54 7.79
N ASP A 660 3.85 8.88 9.05
CA ASP A 660 2.88 8.90 10.15
C ASP A 660 2.25 10.29 10.41
N ARG A 661 2.68 11.34 9.68
CA ARG A 661 2.26 12.73 9.95
C ARG A 661 1.11 13.18 9.04
N PRO A 662 0.00 13.71 9.59
CA PRO A 662 -1.10 14.27 8.80
C PRO A 662 -0.67 15.42 7.88
N ARG A 663 -1.17 15.39 6.64
CA ARG A 663 -0.94 16.38 5.59
C ARG A 663 -2.24 17.03 5.13
N TYR A 664 -2.31 18.35 5.27
CA TYR A 664 -3.44 19.19 4.86
C TYR A 664 -3.30 19.61 3.40
N THR A 665 -4.10 18.99 2.54
CA THR A 665 -4.13 19.32 1.12
C THR A 665 -5.33 20.21 0.85
N LYS A 666 -5.11 21.48 0.45
CA LYS A 666 -6.17 22.46 0.18
C LYS A 666 -7.37 21.86 -0.58
N SER A 667 -7.09 21.20 -1.71
CA SER A 667 -8.13 20.67 -2.62
C SER A 667 -8.96 19.53 -2.04
N ARG A 668 -8.56 18.99 -0.88
CA ARG A 668 -9.23 17.89 -0.18
C ARG A 668 -9.81 18.32 1.15
N CYS A 669 -9.11 19.20 1.86
CA CYS A 669 -9.47 19.60 3.21
C CYS A 669 -10.24 20.92 3.24
N PHE A 670 -9.88 21.93 2.43
CA PHE A 670 -10.54 23.25 2.46
C PHE A 670 -11.59 23.38 1.37
N ASP A 671 -11.23 23.13 0.11
CA ASP A 671 -12.11 23.39 -1.04
C ASP A 671 -13.47 22.66 -0.94
N PRO A 672 -13.55 21.37 -0.53
CA PRO A 672 -14.82 20.68 -0.36
C PRO A 672 -15.47 20.86 1.02
N PHE A 673 -14.86 21.58 1.96
CA PHE A 673 -15.39 21.66 3.34
C PHE A 673 -16.68 22.50 3.39
N PRO A 674 -17.81 21.93 3.82
CA PRO A 674 -19.07 22.66 3.91
C PRO A 674 -19.12 23.45 5.22
N PHE A 675 -18.68 24.72 5.22
CA PHE A 675 -18.77 25.59 6.39
C PHE A 675 -20.22 25.69 6.93
N PRO A 676 -20.39 25.85 8.26
CA PRO A 676 -21.71 26.03 8.85
C PRO A 676 -22.29 27.39 8.44
N GLN A 677 -23.61 27.53 8.53
CA GLN A 677 -24.31 28.81 8.37
C GLN A 677 -24.83 29.27 9.74
N PRO A 678 -23.96 29.79 10.61
CA PRO A 678 -24.38 30.26 11.92
C PRO A 678 -25.34 31.45 11.79
N THR A 679 -26.28 31.55 12.73
CA THR A 679 -27.02 32.79 12.98
C THR A 679 -26.05 33.92 13.38
N HIS A 680 -26.52 35.17 13.35
CA HIS A 680 -25.71 36.32 13.74
C HIS A 680 -25.09 36.15 15.14
N ASP A 681 -25.86 35.67 16.10
CA ASP A 681 -25.42 35.50 17.49
C ASP A 681 -24.44 34.33 17.63
N GLN A 682 -24.68 33.21 16.94
CA GLN A 682 -23.73 32.09 16.89
C GLN A 682 -22.40 32.51 16.25
N ARG A 683 -22.43 33.32 15.18
CA ARG A 683 -21.22 33.82 14.53
C ARG A 683 -20.45 34.76 15.46
N ALA A 684 -21.14 35.61 16.22
CA ALA A 684 -20.52 36.48 17.22
C ALA A 684 -19.86 35.67 18.35
N ALA A 685 -20.51 34.61 18.83
CA ALA A 685 -19.95 33.71 19.83
C ALA A 685 -18.71 32.96 19.32
N LEU A 686 -18.77 32.39 18.10
CA LEU A 686 -17.62 31.77 17.43
C LEU A 686 -16.45 32.75 17.27
N ARG A 687 -16.74 34.00 16.88
CA ARG A 687 -15.72 35.05 16.75
C ARG A 687 -15.04 35.34 18.10
N ALA A 688 -15.82 35.51 19.16
CA ALA A 688 -15.27 35.77 20.49
C ALA A 688 -14.39 34.61 20.97
N ALA A 689 -14.82 33.36 20.76
CA ALA A 689 -14.03 32.17 21.10
C ALA A 689 -12.73 32.07 20.27
N GLY A 690 -12.79 32.39 18.97
CA GLY A 690 -11.62 32.42 18.09
C GLY A 690 -10.60 33.49 18.50
N GLU A 691 -11.04 34.71 18.85
CA GLU A 691 -10.14 35.76 19.35
C GLU A 691 -9.53 35.37 20.70
N ALA A 692 -10.31 34.79 21.61
CA ALA A 692 -9.81 34.32 22.89
C ALA A 692 -8.74 33.24 22.73
N LEU A 693 -8.94 32.30 21.78
CA LEU A 693 -7.97 31.27 21.44
C LEU A 693 -6.66 31.86 20.90
N ASP A 694 -6.74 32.78 19.94
CA ASP A 694 -5.56 33.40 19.35
C ASP A 694 -4.81 34.27 20.35
N ALA A 695 -5.54 35.09 21.13
CA ALA A 695 -4.98 35.94 22.18
C ALA A 695 -4.31 35.12 23.29
N HIS A 696 -4.93 34.02 23.72
CA HIS A 696 -4.37 33.12 24.73
C HIS A 696 -3.03 32.55 24.27
N ARG A 697 -2.97 31.98 23.06
CA ARG A 697 -1.73 31.43 22.50
C ARG A 697 -0.65 32.51 22.38
N ARG A 698 -1.01 33.70 21.91
CA ARG A 698 -0.07 34.81 21.73
C ARG A 698 0.50 35.29 23.07
N SER A 699 -0.34 35.48 24.09
CA SER A 699 0.10 35.89 25.42
C SER A 699 1.04 34.86 26.03
N VAL A 700 0.65 33.58 26.02
CA VAL A 700 1.46 32.50 26.61
C VAL A 700 2.84 32.40 25.97
N LEU A 701 2.91 32.50 24.64
CA LEU A 701 4.19 32.43 23.90
C LEU A 701 5.05 33.69 24.11
N ALA A 702 4.44 34.86 24.28
CA ALA A 702 5.16 36.09 24.60
C ALA A 702 5.74 36.06 26.03
N ASP A 703 4.98 35.56 26.99
CA ASP A 703 5.38 35.48 28.40
C ASP A 703 6.37 34.33 28.67
N ASN A 704 6.41 33.31 27.80
CA ASN A 704 7.27 32.14 27.95
C ASN A 704 8.03 31.83 26.66
N PRO A 705 9.15 32.53 26.37
CA PRO A 705 9.89 32.39 25.12
C PRO A 705 10.50 31.00 24.85
N ASP A 706 10.63 30.16 25.89
CA ASP A 706 11.09 28.77 25.81
C ASP A 706 9.98 27.76 25.45
N ILE A 707 8.71 28.17 25.57
CA ILE A 707 7.56 27.33 25.22
C ILE A 707 7.22 27.53 23.74
N THR A 708 7.01 26.41 23.04
CA THR A 708 6.59 26.42 21.63
C THR A 708 5.13 26.01 21.52
N LEU A 709 4.47 26.37 20.41
CA LEU A 709 3.10 25.95 20.15
C LEU A 709 3.01 24.42 20.06
N THR A 710 4.02 23.77 19.48
CA THR A 710 4.10 22.29 19.45
C THR A 710 4.14 21.69 20.86
N ALA A 711 4.88 22.30 21.80
CA ALA A 711 4.95 21.81 23.17
C ALA A 711 3.60 21.93 23.90
N LEU A 712 2.90 23.06 23.76
CA LEU A 712 1.55 23.26 24.34
C LEU A 712 0.58 22.16 23.90
N TYR A 713 0.55 21.85 22.61
CA TYR A 713 -0.37 20.85 22.06
C TYR A 713 0.03 19.42 22.36
N ASN A 714 1.32 19.10 22.46
CA ASN A 714 1.75 17.80 22.97
C ASN A 714 1.22 17.54 24.38
N VAL A 715 1.26 18.54 25.26
CA VAL A 715 0.71 18.44 26.62
C VAL A 715 -0.81 18.36 26.61
N LEU A 716 -1.48 19.15 25.76
CA LEU A 716 -2.93 19.10 25.59
C LEU A 716 -3.42 17.69 25.20
N GLU A 717 -2.78 17.07 24.21
CA GLU A 717 -3.13 15.70 23.78
C GLU A 717 -2.91 14.66 24.89
N ARG A 718 -1.84 14.79 25.68
CA ARG A 718 -1.64 13.92 26.85
C ARG A 718 -2.75 14.08 27.89
N ILE A 719 -3.23 15.31 28.10
CA ILE A 719 -4.36 15.60 28.99
C ILE A 719 -5.64 14.95 28.46
N HIS A 720 -5.93 15.10 27.16
CA HIS A 720 -7.09 14.45 26.52
C HIS A 720 -7.04 12.92 26.65
N ALA A 721 -5.86 12.32 26.46
CA ALA A 721 -5.64 10.89 26.60
C ALA A 721 -5.62 10.40 28.07
N SER A 722 -5.78 11.29 29.06
CA SER A 722 -5.61 10.96 30.48
C SER A 722 -4.27 10.30 30.80
N ALA A 723 -3.22 10.62 30.04
CA ALA A 723 -1.88 10.07 30.21
C ALA A 723 -1.14 10.79 31.35
N PRO A 724 -0.27 10.08 32.11
CA PRO A 724 0.52 10.72 33.17
C PRO A 724 1.44 11.80 32.57
N LEU A 725 1.59 12.93 33.26
CA LEU A 725 2.47 14.03 32.86
C LEU A 725 3.80 13.95 33.62
N GLY A 726 4.92 14.08 32.91
CA GLY A 726 6.23 14.18 33.54
C GLY A 726 6.48 15.58 34.15
N PRO A 727 7.59 15.79 34.88
CA PRO A 727 7.90 17.09 35.49
C PRO A 727 7.97 18.24 34.48
N VAL A 728 8.49 17.99 33.27
CA VAL A 728 8.57 18.99 32.19
C VAL A 728 7.18 19.33 31.64
N ASP A 729 6.34 18.32 31.41
CA ASP A 729 4.99 18.52 30.90
C ASP A 729 4.11 19.24 31.93
N GLU A 730 4.28 18.96 33.22
CA GLU A 730 3.56 19.67 34.28
C GLU A 730 4.00 21.14 34.35
N ALA A 731 5.31 21.44 34.20
CA ALA A 731 5.79 22.82 34.10
C ALA A 731 5.19 23.55 32.89
N ILE A 732 5.13 22.90 31.72
CA ILE A 732 4.50 23.45 30.50
C ILE A 732 2.99 23.62 30.70
N LYS A 733 2.31 22.67 31.35
CA LYS A 733 0.87 22.77 31.65
C LYS A 733 0.55 24.00 32.50
N GLN A 734 1.36 24.27 33.53
CA GLN A 734 1.16 25.40 34.43
C GLN A 734 1.51 26.74 33.75
N ARG A 735 2.72 26.85 33.20
CA ARG A 735 3.21 28.10 32.58
C ARG A 735 2.50 28.40 31.26
N GLY A 736 2.17 27.36 30.51
CA GLY A 736 1.46 27.40 29.25
C GLY A 736 -0.05 27.51 29.38
N LEU A 737 -0.58 27.50 30.62
CA LEU A 737 -2.00 27.61 30.94
C LEU A 737 -2.89 26.64 30.12
N VAL A 738 -2.40 25.42 29.91
CA VAL A 738 -2.96 24.47 28.93
C VAL A 738 -4.41 24.07 29.23
N LEU A 739 -4.86 24.18 30.47
CA LEU A 739 -6.27 23.92 30.84
C LEU A 739 -7.24 24.97 30.27
N ILE A 740 -6.81 26.24 30.17
CA ILE A 740 -7.59 27.29 29.51
C ILE A 740 -7.64 27.00 28.01
N LEU A 741 -6.51 26.62 27.40
CA LEU A 741 -6.47 26.20 26.00
C LEU A 741 -7.44 25.03 25.72
N ARG A 742 -7.49 24.03 26.61
CA ARG A 742 -8.44 22.91 26.53
C ARG A 742 -9.89 23.39 26.57
N ASP A 743 -10.21 24.26 27.51
CA ASP A 743 -11.58 24.75 27.68
C ASP A 743 -12.02 25.61 26.48
N LEU A 744 -11.12 26.44 25.93
CA LEU A 744 -11.37 27.19 24.70
C LEU A 744 -11.65 26.30 23.48
N HIS A 745 -10.94 25.18 23.33
CA HIS A 745 -11.23 24.21 22.26
C HIS A 745 -12.58 23.53 22.45
N ARG A 746 -12.92 23.15 23.69
CA ARG A 746 -14.24 22.58 24.00
C ARG A 746 -15.36 23.56 23.66
N ASP A 747 -15.22 24.83 24.03
CA ASP A 747 -16.22 25.86 23.75
C ASP A 747 -16.37 26.08 22.22
N ILE A 748 -15.26 26.07 21.48
CA ILE A 748 -15.26 26.14 20.00
C ILE A 748 -15.98 24.92 19.40
N ASP A 749 -15.71 23.72 19.91
CA ASP A 749 -16.35 22.49 19.43
C ASP A 749 -17.87 22.53 19.62
N GLU A 750 -18.32 22.93 20.81
CA GLU A 750 -19.74 23.06 21.13
C GLU A 750 -20.43 24.11 20.24
N LEU A 751 -19.83 25.30 20.09
CA LEU A 751 -20.36 26.37 19.25
C LEU A 751 -20.40 25.95 17.76
N THR A 752 -19.39 25.21 17.30
CA THR A 752 -19.32 24.73 15.92
C THR A 752 -20.42 23.69 15.67
N LEU A 753 -20.62 22.73 16.57
CA LEU A 753 -21.69 21.74 16.48
C LEU A 753 -23.08 22.40 16.49
N GLN A 754 -23.29 23.41 17.34
CA GLN A 754 -24.51 24.20 17.36
C GLN A 754 -24.75 24.96 16.05
N ALA A 755 -23.69 25.50 15.43
CA ALA A 755 -23.79 26.18 14.13
C ALA A 755 -24.16 25.23 12.98
N TYR A 756 -23.84 23.93 13.10
CA TYR A 756 -24.32 22.88 12.19
C TYR A 756 -25.71 22.33 12.56
N GLY A 757 -26.22 22.62 13.76
CA GLY A 757 -27.45 22.04 14.28
C GLY A 757 -27.30 20.56 14.69
N TRP A 758 -26.10 20.13 15.08
CA TRP A 758 -25.80 18.76 15.47
C TRP A 758 -25.79 18.60 17.01
N PRO A 759 -26.06 17.38 17.53
CA PRO A 759 -25.94 17.11 18.95
C PRO A 759 -24.49 17.25 19.44
N GLY A 760 -24.30 17.66 20.70
CA GLY A 760 -22.97 17.84 21.29
C GLY A 760 -22.16 16.55 21.45
N ALA A 761 -22.82 15.39 21.57
CA ALA A 761 -22.17 14.08 21.62
C ALA A 761 -22.28 13.41 20.24
N ILE A 762 -21.24 13.55 19.43
CA ILE A 762 -21.14 12.96 18.09
C ILE A 762 -19.73 12.37 17.88
N SER A 763 -19.67 11.18 17.29
CA SER A 763 -18.39 10.52 16.96
C SER A 763 -17.75 11.12 15.70
N ASP A 764 -16.45 10.92 15.53
CA ASP A 764 -15.70 11.45 14.38
C ASP A 764 -16.23 10.88 13.05
N ALA A 765 -16.64 9.60 13.06
CA ALA A 765 -17.25 8.96 11.90
C ALA A 765 -18.60 9.60 11.51
N GLU A 766 -19.45 9.92 12.50
CA GLU A 766 -20.72 10.61 12.27
C GLU A 766 -20.51 12.06 11.82
N ILE A 767 -19.50 12.77 12.37
CA ILE A 767 -19.10 14.10 11.89
C ILE A 767 -18.77 14.04 10.40
N VAL A 768 -17.87 13.13 9.99
CA VAL A 768 -17.45 12.98 8.60
C VAL A 768 -18.64 12.63 7.70
N GLN A 769 -19.54 11.75 8.17
CA GLN A 769 -20.78 11.43 7.46
C GLN A 769 -21.65 12.65 7.20
N ASN A 770 -21.92 13.43 8.25
CA ASN A 770 -22.77 14.60 8.16
C ASN A 770 -22.13 15.69 7.29
N LEU A 771 -20.80 15.81 7.29
CA LEU A 771 -20.08 16.73 6.40
C LEU A 771 -20.20 16.30 4.93
N VAL A 772 -20.06 15.02 4.59
CA VAL A 772 -20.26 14.56 3.20
C VAL A 772 -21.69 14.83 2.72
N LEU A 773 -22.69 14.61 3.59
CA LEU A 773 -24.09 14.95 3.29
C LEU A 773 -24.28 16.47 3.14
N SER A 774 -23.64 17.26 4.00
CA SER A 774 -23.68 18.73 3.92
C SER A 774 -23.03 19.23 2.64
N ASN A 775 -21.91 18.67 2.20
CA ASN A 775 -21.26 18.99 0.93
C ASN A 775 -22.20 18.74 -0.27
N ARG A 776 -22.87 17.57 -0.31
CA ARG A 776 -23.85 17.27 -1.37
C ARG A 776 -25.03 18.24 -1.37
N ARG A 777 -25.54 18.59 -0.19
CA ARG A 777 -26.61 19.58 -0.06
C ARG A 777 -26.16 20.95 -0.57
N ARG A 778 -24.98 21.42 -0.17
CA ARG A 778 -24.38 22.68 -0.63
C ARG A 778 -24.18 22.69 -2.14
N GLN A 779 -23.74 21.59 -2.73
CA GLN A 779 -23.61 21.47 -4.18
C GLN A 779 -24.96 21.66 -4.89
N ALA A 780 -26.04 21.08 -4.36
CA ALA A 780 -27.38 21.27 -4.91
C ALA A 780 -27.87 22.72 -4.78
N GLU A 781 -27.61 23.38 -3.64
CA GLU A 781 -27.90 24.81 -3.42
C GLU A 781 -27.10 25.69 -4.40
N GLU A 782 -25.80 25.46 -4.57
CA GLU A 782 -24.93 26.20 -5.49
C GLU A 782 -25.28 26.00 -6.97
N ALA A 783 -25.85 24.84 -7.32
CA ALA A 783 -26.36 24.56 -8.66
C ALA A 783 -27.65 25.35 -8.96
N GLN A 784 -28.43 25.68 -7.93
CA GLN A 784 -29.62 26.53 -8.01
C GLN A 784 -29.29 28.03 -7.91
N GLY A 785 -28.01 28.38 -7.68
CA GLY A 785 -27.53 29.75 -7.56
C GLY A 785 -27.53 30.30 -6.13
N ASP A 786 -27.95 29.51 -5.13
CA ASP A 786 -27.86 29.89 -3.72
C ASP A 786 -26.46 29.53 -3.19
N ILE A 787 -25.54 30.48 -3.30
CA ILE A 787 -24.14 30.29 -2.90
C ILE A 787 -23.89 30.97 -1.55
N ALA A 788 -23.59 30.15 -0.55
CA ALA A 788 -23.23 30.55 0.80
C ALA A 788 -21.77 31.05 0.88
N TRP A 789 -21.46 32.15 0.20
CA TRP A 789 -20.10 32.71 0.14
C TRP A 789 -19.49 32.93 1.54
N LEU A 790 -18.29 32.40 1.76
CA LEU A 790 -17.56 32.57 3.03
C LEU A 790 -17.07 34.01 3.19
N ARG A 791 -16.62 34.64 2.10
CA ARG A 791 -16.26 36.07 2.03
C ARG A 791 -16.97 36.75 0.85
N PRO A 792 -18.27 37.09 1.00
CA PRO A 792 -19.10 37.61 -0.08
C PRO A 792 -18.52 38.83 -0.80
N ASP A 793 -17.95 39.78 -0.03
CA ASP A 793 -17.43 41.06 -0.54
C ASP A 793 -16.25 40.89 -1.50
N TYR A 794 -15.50 39.79 -1.39
CA TYR A 794 -14.38 39.49 -2.28
C TYR A 794 -14.78 38.52 -3.40
N GLN A 795 -15.61 37.52 -3.09
CA GLN A 795 -15.89 36.43 -4.03
C GLN A 795 -16.95 36.79 -5.07
N ARG A 796 -17.98 37.58 -4.71
CA ARG A 796 -19.07 37.93 -5.64
C ARG A 796 -18.59 38.73 -6.85
N ASP A 797 -17.68 39.67 -6.63
CA ASP A 797 -17.10 40.51 -7.70
C ASP A 797 -16.27 39.69 -8.68
N ARG A 798 -15.68 38.57 -8.22
CA ARG A 798 -14.80 37.70 -9.00
C ARG A 798 -15.54 36.53 -9.68
N ALA A 799 -16.75 36.20 -9.22
CA ALA A 799 -17.58 35.12 -9.76
C ALA A 799 -18.10 35.37 -11.20
N THR A 800 -17.84 36.55 -11.77
CA THR A 800 -18.16 36.90 -13.17
C THR A 800 -17.07 36.47 -14.18
N GLU A 801 -15.92 35.96 -13.74
CA GLU A 801 -14.90 35.38 -14.62
C GLU A 801 -15.01 33.84 -14.68
N PRO A 802 -15.12 33.22 -15.88
CA PRO A 802 -15.27 31.78 -16.00
C PRO A 802 -13.94 31.05 -15.74
N GLU A 803 -13.90 30.18 -14.73
CA GLU A 803 -12.85 29.16 -14.61
C GLU A 803 -13.19 27.88 -15.39
N PRO A 804 -12.20 27.12 -15.88
CA PRO A 804 -12.43 25.91 -16.66
C PRO A 804 -13.02 24.81 -15.77
N VAL A 805 -14.26 24.42 -16.07
CA VAL A 805 -14.98 23.35 -15.40
C VAL A 805 -14.33 22.00 -15.75
N ALA A 806 -13.78 21.32 -14.75
CA ALA A 806 -13.49 19.88 -14.85
C ALA A 806 -14.83 19.13 -14.92
N GLN A 807 -15.01 18.35 -15.99
CA GLN A 807 -16.24 17.63 -16.31
C GLN A 807 -16.64 16.66 -15.19
N LEU A 808 -17.84 16.88 -14.63
CA LEU A 808 -18.51 15.99 -13.68
C LEU A 808 -19.25 14.90 -14.45
N LEU A 809 -18.97 13.64 -14.14
CA LEU A 809 -19.77 12.48 -14.55
C LEU A 809 -21.00 12.33 -13.62
N PRO A 810 -22.16 11.90 -14.13
CA PRO A 810 -23.40 11.79 -13.34
C PRO A 810 -23.34 10.63 -12.32
N LEU A 811 -23.82 10.92 -11.11
CA LEU A 811 -23.94 10.00 -9.98
C LEU A 811 -25.07 8.95 -10.17
N ALA A 812 -24.77 7.71 -9.81
CA ALA A 812 -25.73 6.63 -9.63
C ALA A 812 -26.50 6.77 -8.28
N PRO A 813 -27.72 6.21 -8.16
CA PRO A 813 -28.54 6.37 -6.95
C PRO A 813 -27.99 5.60 -5.74
N PRO A 814 -28.31 6.05 -4.50
CA PRO A 814 -27.78 5.48 -3.26
C PRO A 814 -28.36 4.07 -2.97
N PRO A 815 -27.58 3.17 -2.34
CA PRO A 815 -28.09 1.90 -1.85
C PRO A 815 -28.93 2.10 -0.59
N ASP A 816 -30.02 1.36 -0.53
CA ASP A 816 -31.03 1.32 0.52
C ASP A 816 -30.50 0.56 1.75
N THR A 817 -30.09 1.29 2.80
CA THR A 817 -29.62 0.70 4.07
C THR A 817 -30.78 0.52 5.03
N THR A 818 -31.55 -0.55 4.84
CA THR A 818 -32.38 -1.13 5.90
C THR A 818 -31.80 -2.49 6.29
N PRO A 819 -31.55 -2.78 7.58
CA PRO A 819 -31.04 -4.09 8.01
C PRO A 819 -32.09 -5.17 7.71
N ARG A 820 -31.88 -5.95 6.65
CA ARG A 820 -32.76 -7.05 6.25
C ARG A 820 -32.42 -8.29 7.08
N LEU A 821 -33.35 -8.75 7.91
CA LEU A 821 -33.27 -10.05 8.59
C LEU A 821 -33.05 -11.17 7.56
N ARG A 822 -32.08 -12.08 7.84
CA ARG A 822 -31.70 -13.18 6.95
C ARG A 822 -32.84 -14.17 6.77
N ILE A 823 -33.05 -14.68 5.57
CA ILE A 823 -33.95 -15.83 5.37
C ILE A 823 -33.17 -17.08 5.80
N PHE A 824 -33.70 -17.87 6.72
CA PHE A 824 -33.08 -19.14 7.06
C PHE A 824 -33.24 -20.10 5.87
N PRO A 825 -32.15 -20.69 5.35
CA PRO A 825 -32.22 -21.52 4.16
C PRO A 825 -33.15 -22.71 4.37
N LYS A 826 -33.88 -23.11 3.31
CA LYS A 826 -34.76 -24.29 3.33
C LYS A 826 -34.01 -25.62 3.26
N PRO A 827 -32.90 -25.76 2.51
CA PRO A 827 -32.16 -27.02 2.43
C PRO A 827 -31.37 -27.31 3.71
N PRO A 828 -31.46 -28.51 4.31
CA PRO A 828 -30.78 -28.85 5.56
C PRO A 828 -29.25 -28.68 5.55
N TYR A 829 -28.61 -28.86 4.40
CA TYR A 829 -27.16 -28.76 4.25
C TYR A 829 -26.64 -27.31 4.23
N GLU A 830 -27.52 -26.31 3.99
CA GLU A 830 -27.16 -24.88 4.03
C GLU A 830 -27.32 -24.28 5.44
N HIS A 831 -27.96 -25.00 6.38
CA HIS A 831 -28.18 -24.52 7.74
C HIS A 831 -26.85 -24.18 8.47
N PRO A 832 -25.79 -25.02 8.41
CA PRO A 832 -24.52 -24.72 9.08
C PRO A 832 -23.83 -23.47 8.55
N LEU A 833 -23.83 -23.23 7.23
CA LEU A 833 -23.25 -22.03 6.62
C LEU A 833 -23.96 -20.76 7.07
N ALA A 834 -25.30 -20.77 7.04
CA ALA A 834 -26.09 -19.63 7.50
C ALA A 834 -25.78 -19.32 8.98
N VAL A 835 -25.70 -20.35 9.82
CA VAL A 835 -25.40 -20.26 11.25
C VAL A 835 -23.98 -19.77 11.51
N GLN A 836 -22.99 -20.27 10.78
CA GLN A 836 -21.60 -19.84 10.89
C GLN A 836 -21.42 -18.39 10.45
N ALA A 837 -22.02 -17.98 9.34
CA ALA A 837 -21.98 -16.57 8.90
C ALA A 837 -22.64 -15.65 9.93
N ALA A 838 -23.78 -16.07 10.50
CA ALA A 838 -24.44 -15.32 11.56
C ALA A 838 -23.65 -15.31 12.87
N LEU A 839 -22.79 -16.30 13.14
CA LEU A 839 -21.92 -16.36 14.32
C LEU A 839 -20.60 -15.59 14.10
N GLY A 840 -20.08 -15.54 12.87
CA GLY A 840 -18.89 -14.77 12.50
C GLY A 840 -19.10 -13.27 12.58
N GLU A 841 -20.33 -12.80 12.41
CA GLU A 841 -20.73 -11.39 12.59
C GLU A 841 -21.09 -11.03 14.04
N ALA A 842 -20.80 -11.90 15.01
CA ALA A 842 -21.09 -11.66 16.41
C ALA A 842 -19.82 -11.24 17.16
N THR A 843 -19.86 -10.07 17.78
CA THR A 843 -18.76 -9.49 18.57
C THR A 843 -18.60 -10.13 19.96
N SER A 844 -19.44 -11.10 20.31
CA SER A 844 -19.41 -11.82 21.59
C SER A 844 -19.99 -13.22 21.46
N PRO A 845 -19.64 -14.17 22.36
CA PRO A 845 -20.18 -15.53 22.33
C PRO A 845 -21.72 -15.52 22.40
N GLN A 846 -22.36 -16.23 21.48
CA GLN A 846 -23.82 -16.18 21.29
C GLN A 846 -24.51 -17.40 21.89
N ARG A 847 -25.72 -17.21 22.44
CA ARG A 847 -26.65 -18.32 22.72
C ARG A 847 -27.45 -18.64 21.46
N ILE A 848 -27.97 -19.87 21.38
CA ILE A 848 -28.83 -20.33 20.28
C ILE A 848 -30.03 -19.40 20.08
N SER A 849 -30.61 -18.89 21.17
CA SER A 849 -31.73 -17.94 21.15
C SER A 849 -31.39 -16.59 20.53
N ASP A 850 -30.14 -16.14 20.65
CA ASP A 850 -29.67 -14.85 20.14
C ASP A 850 -29.35 -14.96 18.64
N LEU A 851 -28.73 -16.08 18.24
CA LEU A 851 -28.51 -16.42 16.84
C LEU A 851 -29.84 -16.55 16.08
N ALA A 852 -30.85 -17.17 16.68
CA ALA A 852 -32.16 -17.36 16.07
C ALA A 852 -32.87 -16.03 15.74
N ARG A 853 -32.63 -14.96 16.51
CA ARG A 853 -33.21 -13.63 16.27
C ARG A 853 -32.65 -12.94 15.02
N ARG A 854 -31.49 -13.37 14.51
CA ARG A 854 -30.88 -12.83 13.27
C ARG A 854 -31.54 -13.34 11.99
N PHE A 855 -32.46 -14.32 12.09
CA PHE A 855 -33.17 -14.91 10.96
C PHE A 855 -34.68 -14.66 10.99
N LYS A 856 -35.29 -14.49 9.81
CA LYS A 856 -36.76 -14.53 9.63
C LYS A 856 -37.29 -15.88 10.13
N GLY A 857 -38.24 -15.83 11.07
CA GLY A 857 -38.80 -17.02 11.73
C GLY A 857 -38.33 -17.21 13.18
N GLY A 858 -37.31 -16.48 13.64
CA GLY A 858 -36.92 -16.38 15.05
C GLY A 858 -36.78 -17.75 15.74
N ARG A 859 -37.48 -17.90 16.89
CA ARG A 859 -37.49 -19.12 17.73
C ARG A 859 -37.82 -20.42 16.97
N ARG A 860 -38.51 -20.37 15.83
CA ARG A 860 -38.86 -21.58 15.05
C ARG A 860 -37.63 -22.27 14.45
N ASN A 861 -36.50 -21.56 14.34
CA ASN A 861 -35.25 -22.08 13.77
C ASN A 861 -34.26 -22.61 14.82
N GLU A 862 -34.53 -22.47 16.13
CA GLU A 862 -33.58 -22.82 17.21
C GLU A 862 -33.10 -24.28 17.14
N ARG A 863 -33.99 -25.24 16.89
CA ARG A 863 -33.59 -26.66 16.72
C ARG A 863 -32.67 -26.90 15.52
N ARG A 864 -32.86 -26.15 14.44
CA ARG A 864 -32.04 -26.26 13.22
C ARG A 864 -30.68 -25.60 13.42
N ILE A 865 -30.64 -24.51 14.18
CA ILE A 865 -29.42 -23.80 14.56
C ILE A 865 -28.58 -24.66 15.51
N ASP A 866 -29.21 -25.34 16.47
CA ASP A 866 -28.53 -26.26 17.40
C ASP A 866 -27.84 -27.42 16.64
N GLN A 867 -28.57 -28.08 15.73
CA GLN A 867 -28.01 -29.14 14.88
C GLN A 867 -26.83 -28.64 14.02
N ALA A 868 -26.96 -27.43 13.46
CA ALA A 868 -25.90 -26.79 12.70
C ALA A 868 -24.65 -26.46 13.54
N LEU A 869 -24.81 -25.97 14.77
CA LEU A 869 -23.69 -25.67 15.68
C LEU A 869 -22.96 -26.93 16.12
N VAL A 870 -23.67 -28.04 16.35
CA VAL A 870 -23.06 -29.34 16.66
C VAL A 870 -22.21 -29.85 15.50
N ILE A 871 -22.69 -29.70 14.26
CA ILE A 871 -21.95 -30.04 13.04
C ILE A 871 -20.68 -29.18 12.93
N LEU A 872 -20.83 -27.85 13.03
CA LEU A 872 -19.69 -26.92 12.95
C LEU A 872 -18.65 -27.18 14.05
N HIS A 873 -19.09 -27.59 15.24
CA HIS A 873 -18.20 -27.91 16.35
C HIS A 873 -17.41 -29.19 16.13
N ARG A 874 -18.03 -30.21 15.54
CA ARG A 874 -17.37 -31.47 15.19
C ARG A 874 -16.19 -31.25 14.23
N TYR A 875 -16.31 -30.33 13.27
CA TYR A 875 -15.20 -29.95 12.36
C TYR A 875 -14.33 -28.83 12.91
N GLY A 876 -14.54 -28.41 14.16
CA GLY A 876 -13.71 -27.41 14.80
C GLY A 876 -13.82 -26.00 14.21
N HIS A 877 -14.95 -25.63 13.61
CA HIS A 877 -15.21 -24.26 13.14
C HIS A 877 -15.82 -23.34 14.21
N VAL A 878 -16.42 -23.92 15.24
CA VAL A 878 -16.99 -23.17 16.37
C VAL A 878 -16.61 -23.87 17.68
N HIS A 879 -16.35 -23.09 18.72
CA HIS A 879 -16.14 -23.59 20.07
C HIS A 879 -17.40 -23.42 20.91
N ARG A 880 -17.70 -24.44 21.72
CA ARG A 880 -18.74 -24.39 22.74
C ARG A 880 -18.10 -24.06 24.08
N LEU A 881 -18.56 -22.98 24.72
CA LEU A 881 -18.16 -22.61 26.08
C LEU A 881 -18.92 -23.45 27.12
N GLU A 882 -18.35 -23.58 28.32
CA GLU A 882 -18.94 -24.34 29.44
C GLU A 882 -20.34 -23.83 29.85
N ASP A 883 -20.63 -22.55 29.60
CA ASP A 883 -21.93 -21.92 29.88
C ASP A 883 -22.96 -22.06 28.75
N GLY A 884 -22.67 -22.86 27.72
CA GLY A 884 -23.58 -23.16 26.61
C GLY A 884 -23.62 -22.11 25.49
N ARG A 885 -22.73 -21.10 25.52
CA ARG A 885 -22.53 -20.16 24.41
C ARG A 885 -21.59 -20.71 23.34
N TRP A 886 -21.71 -20.19 22.13
CA TRP A 886 -20.90 -20.58 20.97
C TRP A 886 -20.09 -19.39 20.46
N LEU A 887 -18.86 -19.63 20.02
CA LEU A 887 -18.01 -18.65 19.35
C LEU A 887 -17.40 -19.25 18.06
N PRO A 888 -17.13 -18.45 17.03
CA PRO A 888 -16.36 -18.91 15.89
C PRO A 888 -14.91 -19.19 16.33
N ARG A 889 -14.24 -20.15 15.67
CA ARG A 889 -12.83 -20.43 15.92
C ARG A 889 -11.93 -19.39 15.26
#